data_AF-A8M9K3-F1
#
_entry.id   AF-A8M9K3-F1
#
_cell.length_a   1.000
_cell.length_b   1.000
_cell.length_c   1.000
_cell.angle_alpha   90.00
_cell.angle_beta   90.00
_cell.angle_gamma   90.00
#
_symmetry.space_group_name_H-M   'P 1'
#
loop_
_entity.id
_entity.type
_entity.pdbx_description
1 polymer ?
#
loop_
_entity_poly.entity_id
_entity_poly.type
_entity_poly.pdbx_seq_one_letter_code
_entity_poly.pdbx_strand_id
1 'polypeptide(L)'
;MVIVNYYPSSCGILGIIRAGNAPGIRGSDVVEAISAVKYRGVGLGAGYAAMRINGHDKYRVGLFTINEHHNDVENLITEHLSSNGAKVVNVKVRGKVGKVIDTEYELEGVDGNIDHLMHEINNRLWELGGIGRVYYWGRHITVFKGIGHPDEVAKLYGVNDYEADAWVAHTRFPTNSPGHLPYWSHPFALNDTAIVHNGELSSYGVNAVHLGVTIGVRGLVGTDSEAVAYIFNYLVKVIGLDIETAVKVLVNPSLRGITDPWLIRLLNEYRWARLDGPFTIIMMMHHMNDIYLIALADRFKLRPVVIGYDGQYYYAASEEAEIRAISPNARVWTLEPGGYLIVSLKRGVVSWGRPKEQLDVFFPPRLFPRQVNGDVINAEGLGYREINEEILRRIMNGSRLVRVINVNGQRFIGVNLPRYKLKDVRVEIYGTPGNALANLNNGVEFVVYGNAQDDVADTMHDGKVIIHGDARDVLGQAFQGGKIFVRGNAGNRVGVQMREYSNRRPYLIIGGRVDDYLGEYMAGGVIVVLGIDAYRAGKDVELTGNYVGSGMVGGRIFIRGKVDYSKVGLAPSKHEVKVLVEALREEGYPEDTINEWLNRVLQVSHVPRPMANYRELTEDEVRELKPVLMDYARELNIDENLIDDLIGEKYTIIKPGIKGVLTQGYKGFE
;
A
#
# COMPACT_ATOMS: atom_id res chain seq x y z
N MET A 1 3.38 -29.67 -20.97
CA MET A 1 2.24 -29.23 -20.13
C MET A 1 2.82 -28.28 -19.08
N VAL A 2 2.79 -26.97 -19.33
CA VAL A 2 3.36 -25.98 -18.41
C VAL A 2 2.35 -25.78 -17.29
N ILE A 3 2.55 -26.48 -16.17
CA ILE A 3 1.80 -26.19 -14.95
C ILE A 3 2.45 -24.94 -14.34
N VAL A 4 1.98 -23.77 -14.79
CA VAL A 4 2.31 -22.50 -14.12
C VAL A 4 1.53 -22.47 -12.81
N ASN A 5 2.09 -23.06 -11.76
CA ASN A 5 1.58 -22.89 -10.41
C ASN A 5 1.97 -21.48 -9.93
N TYR A 6 1.14 -20.49 -10.26
CA TYR A 6 1.17 -19.19 -9.60
C TYR A 6 0.87 -19.42 -8.12
N TYR A 7 1.81 -19.10 -7.23
CA TYR A 7 1.54 -19.03 -5.80
C TYR A 7 0.93 -17.65 -5.53
N PRO A 8 -0.38 -17.56 -5.29
CA PRO A 8 -1.03 -16.28 -5.07
C PRO A 8 -0.66 -15.75 -3.67
N SER A 9 -0.65 -14.43 -3.51
CA SER A 9 -0.20 -13.80 -2.26
C SER A 9 -1.19 -12.85 -1.59
N SER A 10 -2.09 -12.19 -2.35
CA SER A 10 -2.93 -11.08 -1.85
C SER A 10 -3.85 -10.52 -2.95
N CYS A 11 -4.80 -9.64 -2.65
CA CYS A 11 -5.55 -8.93 -3.71
C CYS A 11 -4.68 -7.88 -4.42
N GLY A 12 -4.80 -7.70 -5.73
CA GLY A 12 -4.27 -6.53 -6.45
C GLY A 12 -5.35 -5.46 -6.66
N ILE A 13 -4.99 -4.20 -6.48
CA ILE A 13 -5.88 -3.04 -6.62
C ILE A 13 -5.22 -1.93 -7.43
N LEU A 14 -6.02 -1.29 -8.29
CA LEU A 14 -5.63 -0.21 -9.18
C LEU A 14 -6.69 0.90 -9.18
N GLY A 15 -6.24 2.14 -9.27
CA GLY A 15 -7.05 3.33 -9.52
C GLY A 15 -6.34 4.28 -10.47
N ILE A 16 -7.09 4.84 -11.42
CA ILE A 16 -6.57 5.80 -12.40
C ILE A 16 -7.58 6.94 -12.55
N ILE A 17 -7.11 8.18 -12.55
CA ILE A 17 -7.92 9.36 -12.89
C ILE A 17 -7.14 10.28 -13.82
N ARG A 18 -7.81 10.83 -14.82
CA ARG A 18 -7.18 11.77 -15.76
C ARG A 18 -7.01 13.16 -15.16
N ALA A 19 -5.92 13.81 -15.54
CA ALA A 19 -5.58 15.15 -15.11
C ALA A 19 -6.28 16.20 -15.99
N GLY A 20 -7.18 16.98 -15.41
CA GLY A 20 -7.79 18.14 -16.07
C GLY A 20 -8.51 17.75 -17.38
N ASN A 21 -7.92 18.13 -18.52
CA ASN A 21 -8.46 17.89 -19.86
C ASN A 21 -7.70 16.79 -20.64
N ALA A 22 -6.87 15.98 -19.96
CA ALA A 22 -6.26 14.81 -20.58
C ALA A 22 -7.34 13.88 -21.20
N PRO A 23 -7.00 13.07 -22.22
CA PRO A 23 -7.93 12.13 -22.84
C PRO A 23 -8.54 11.17 -21.83
N GLY A 24 -9.73 10.64 -22.12
CA GLY A 24 -10.31 9.58 -21.29
C GLY A 24 -9.42 8.35 -21.27
N ILE A 25 -9.48 7.64 -20.16
CA ILE A 25 -8.67 6.43 -19.93
C ILE A 25 -9.38 5.27 -20.62
N ARG A 26 -8.69 4.60 -21.54
CA ARG A 26 -9.21 3.45 -22.25
C ARG A 26 -9.22 2.23 -21.34
N GLY A 27 -10.28 1.44 -21.40
CA GLY A 27 -10.42 0.22 -20.62
C GLY A 27 -9.32 -0.80 -20.93
N SER A 28 -8.82 -0.85 -22.17
CA SER A 28 -7.68 -1.70 -22.54
C SER A 28 -6.43 -1.43 -21.68
N ASP A 29 -6.15 -0.16 -21.41
CA ASP A 29 -4.99 0.25 -20.63
C ASP A 29 -5.18 -0.14 -19.15
N VAL A 30 -6.42 -0.03 -18.63
CA VAL A 30 -6.77 -0.48 -17.27
C VAL A 30 -6.61 -2.00 -17.13
N VAL A 31 -7.06 -2.76 -18.13
CA VAL A 31 -6.95 -4.23 -18.17
C VAL A 31 -5.49 -4.66 -18.22
N GLU A 32 -4.66 -4.00 -19.03
CA GLU A 32 -3.22 -4.25 -19.09
C GLU A 32 -2.54 -4.00 -17.74
N ALA A 33 -2.82 -2.86 -17.10
CA ALA A 33 -2.24 -2.48 -15.82
C ALA A 33 -2.58 -3.47 -14.69
N ILE A 34 -3.86 -3.79 -14.46
CA ILE A 34 -4.25 -4.73 -13.38
C ILE A 34 -3.78 -6.17 -13.68
N SER A 35 -3.62 -6.52 -14.96
CA SER A 35 -3.13 -7.85 -15.36
C SER A 35 -1.65 -8.04 -15.08
N ALA A 36 -0.87 -6.95 -14.94
CA ALA A 36 0.54 -7.02 -14.50
C ALA A 36 0.68 -7.71 -13.14
N VAL A 37 -0.33 -7.59 -12.27
CA VAL A 37 -0.39 -8.23 -10.95
C VAL A 37 -1.40 -9.38 -10.89
N LYS A 38 -1.77 -9.97 -12.03
CA LYS A 38 -2.75 -11.09 -12.07
C LYS A 38 -2.39 -12.24 -11.13
N TYR A 39 -1.08 -12.47 -10.90
CA TYR A 39 -0.55 -13.50 -10.02
C TYR A 39 -0.90 -13.27 -8.54
N ARG A 40 -1.28 -12.05 -8.14
CA ARG A 40 -1.68 -11.77 -6.77
C ARG A 40 -3.00 -12.49 -6.47
N GLY A 41 -3.94 -12.47 -7.43
CA GLY A 41 -5.25 -13.13 -7.33
C GLY A 41 -5.27 -14.60 -7.75
N VAL A 42 -6.37 -15.29 -7.43
CA VAL A 42 -6.59 -16.73 -7.70
C VAL A 42 -7.66 -17.00 -8.76
N GLY A 43 -8.17 -15.96 -9.42
CA GLY A 43 -9.29 -16.10 -10.36
C GLY A 43 -10.66 -16.29 -9.69
N LEU A 44 -10.75 -16.10 -8.36
CA LEU A 44 -12.02 -16.14 -7.61
C LEU A 44 -12.73 -14.78 -7.52
N GLY A 45 -12.40 -13.87 -8.44
CA GLY A 45 -13.02 -12.57 -8.55
C GLY A 45 -12.11 -11.54 -9.18
N ALA A 46 -12.62 -10.84 -10.18
CA ALA A 46 -12.03 -9.63 -10.72
C ALA A 46 -13.12 -8.66 -11.12
N GLY A 47 -12.75 -7.40 -11.27
CA GLY A 47 -13.70 -6.41 -11.74
C GLY A 47 -13.10 -5.03 -11.91
N TYR A 48 -13.94 -4.18 -12.45
CA TYR A 48 -13.67 -2.84 -12.91
C TYR A 48 -14.86 -1.97 -12.57
N ALA A 49 -14.62 -0.71 -12.25
CA ALA A 49 -15.65 0.29 -12.24
C ALA A 49 -15.13 1.52 -12.98
N ALA A 50 -15.94 1.99 -13.92
CA ALA A 50 -15.66 3.13 -14.77
C ALA A 50 -16.55 4.31 -14.34
N MET A 51 -15.97 5.50 -14.23
CA MET A 51 -16.71 6.71 -13.87
C MET A 51 -16.57 7.81 -14.92
N ARG A 52 -17.70 8.40 -15.31
CA ARG A 52 -17.77 9.49 -16.29
C ARG A 52 -18.33 10.76 -15.67
N ILE A 53 -17.68 11.90 -15.91
CA ILE A 53 -18.06 13.19 -15.32
C ILE A 53 -19.45 13.63 -15.80
N ASN A 54 -19.75 13.41 -17.07
CA ASN A 54 -21.07 13.70 -17.65
C ASN A 54 -22.08 12.57 -17.40
N GLY A 55 -21.61 11.43 -16.86
CA GLY A 55 -22.42 10.27 -16.54
C GLY A 55 -23.18 9.68 -17.73
N HIS A 56 -24.31 9.06 -17.39
CA HIS A 56 -25.30 8.50 -18.30
C HIS A 56 -26.58 9.32 -18.24
N ASP A 57 -27.36 9.31 -19.32
CA ASP A 57 -28.64 10.03 -19.38
C ASP A 57 -29.65 9.54 -18.34
N LYS A 58 -29.55 8.26 -17.94
CA LYS A 58 -30.46 7.59 -17.01
C LYS A 58 -29.71 7.00 -15.82
N TYR A 59 -30.43 6.79 -14.73
CA TYR A 59 -29.91 6.08 -13.57
C TYR A 59 -29.72 4.60 -13.92
N ARG A 60 -28.63 3.97 -13.48
CA ARG A 60 -28.35 2.56 -13.75
C ARG A 60 -28.32 1.76 -12.47
N VAL A 61 -28.84 0.53 -12.52
CA VAL A 61 -28.82 -0.44 -11.43
C VAL A 61 -28.36 -1.78 -11.96
N GLY A 62 -27.30 -2.33 -11.38
CA GLY A 62 -26.82 -3.67 -11.68
C GLY A 62 -27.34 -4.70 -10.70
N LEU A 63 -27.93 -5.76 -11.24
CA LEU A 63 -28.51 -6.86 -10.49
C LEU A 63 -27.91 -8.17 -10.95
N PHE A 64 -27.41 -8.93 -9.98
CA PHE A 64 -27.13 -10.33 -10.17
C PHE A 64 -28.30 -11.19 -9.67
N THR A 65 -28.65 -12.25 -10.39
CA THR A 65 -29.68 -13.21 -9.98
C THR A 65 -29.21 -14.64 -10.21
N ILE A 66 -29.53 -15.55 -9.29
CA ILE A 66 -29.38 -16.98 -9.54
C ILE A 66 -30.32 -17.38 -10.69
N ASN A 67 -29.79 -18.07 -11.70
CA ASN A 67 -30.51 -18.40 -12.93
C ASN A 67 -31.88 -19.05 -12.70
N GLU A 68 -32.00 -19.91 -11.68
CA GLU A 68 -33.25 -20.61 -11.32
C GLU A 68 -34.36 -19.68 -10.81
N HIS A 69 -34.01 -18.51 -10.29
CA HIS A 69 -34.93 -17.53 -9.70
C HIS A 69 -35.01 -16.23 -10.49
N HIS A 70 -34.45 -16.18 -11.70
CA HIS A 70 -34.28 -14.94 -12.46
C HIS A 70 -35.60 -14.20 -12.68
N ASN A 71 -36.63 -14.90 -13.16
CA ASN A 71 -37.93 -14.30 -13.44
C ASN A 71 -38.65 -13.82 -12.16
N ASP A 72 -38.52 -14.58 -11.06
CA ASP A 72 -39.14 -14.21 -9.77
C ASP A 72 -38.51 -12.93 -9.21
N VAL A 73 -37.18 -12.83 -9.31
CA VAL A 73 -36.44 -11.65 -8.88
C VAL A 73 -36.72 -10.45 -9.77
N GLU A 74 -36.81 -10.64 -11.09
CA GLU A 74 -37.14 -9.58 -12.06
C GLU A 74 -38.54 -8.98 -11.79
N ASN A 75 -39.53 -9.83 -11.49
CA ASN A 75 -40.86 -9.36 -11.11
C ASN A 75 -40.82 -8.56 -9.81
N LEU A 76 -40.12 -9.09 -8.78
CA LEU A 76 -39.98 -8.43 -7.48
C LEU A 76 -39.33 -7.04 -7.60
N ILE A 77 -38.21 -6.94 -8.32
CA ILE A 77 -37.51 -5.65 -8.45
C ILE A 77 -38.33 -4.66 -9.26
N THR A 78 -39.00 -5.10 -10.32
CA THR A 78 -39.82 -4.22 -11.17
C THR A 78 -41.02 -3.69 -10.40
N GLU A 79 -41.70 -4.53 -9.61
CA GLU A 79 -42.80 -4.13 -8.74
C GLU A 79 -42.34 -3.15 -7.66
N HIS A 80 -41.22 -3.45 -6.99
CA HIS A 80 -40.70 -2.61 -5.90
C HIS A 80 -40.22 -1.25 -6.40
N LEU A 81 -39.55 -1.20 -7.56
CA LEU A 81 -39.16 0.05 -8.22
C LEU A 81 -40.39 0.88 -8.62
N SER A 82 -41.36 0.26 -9.28
CA SER A 82 -42.57 0.96 -9.77
C SER A 82 -43.43 1.49 -8.63
N SER A 83 -43.59 0.73 -7.55
CA SER A 83 -44.35 1.13 -6.36
C SER A 83 -43.73 2.31 -5.61
N ASN A 84 -42.42 2.52 -5.80
CA ASN A 84 -41.66 3.63 -5.22
C ASN A 84 -41.38 4.76 -6.23
N GLY A 85 -42.12 4.82 -7.34
CA GLY A 85 -42.06 5.92 -8.31
C GLY A 85 -40.91 5.86 -9.32
N ALA A 86 -40.05 4.83 -9.26
CA ALA A 86 -38.97 4.64 -10.24
C ALA A 86 -39.49 3.91 -11.48
N LYS A 87 -39.38 4.54 -12.64
CA LYS A 87 -39.79 3.95 -13.93
C LYS A 87 -38.64 3.18 -14.56
N VAL A 88 -38.82 1.89 -14.77
CA VAL A 88 -37.90 1.06 -15.57
C VAL A 88 -38.08 1.40 -17.06
N VAL A 89 -37.02 1.91 -17.69
CA VAL A 89 -37.04 2.33 -19.10
C VAL A 89 -36.42 1.27 -20.01
N ASN A 90 -35.41 0.57 -19.50
CA ASN A 90 -34.71 -0.46 -20.23
C ASN A 90 -34.18 -1.52 -19.27
N VAL A 91 -34.14 -2.77 -19.72
CA VAL A 91 -33.57 -3.92 -19.01
C VAL A 91 -32.68 -4.67 -19.98
N LYS A 92 -31.41 -4.86 -19.62
CA LYS A 92 -30.41 -5.51 -20.47
C LYS A 92 -29.66 -6.58 -19.70
N VAL A 93 -29.72 -7.82 -20.20
CA VAL A 93 -28.81 -8.88 -19.77
C VAL A 93 -27.41 -8.58 -20.32
N ARG A 94 -26.43 -8.39 -19.43
CA ARG A 94 -25.04 -8.06 -19.79
C ARG A 94 -24.15 -9.28 -19.92
N GLY A 95 -24.46 -10.34 -19.18
CA GLY A 95 -23.66 -11.55 -19.21
C GLY A 95 -24.18 -12.64 -18.29
N LYS A 96 -23.54 -13.82 -18.40
CA LYS A 96 -23.74 -14.94 -17.47
C LYS A 96 -22.40 -15.24 -16.80
N VAL A 97 -22.37 -15.21 -15.47
CA VAL A 97 -21.18 -15.45 -14.65
C VAL A 97 -21.42 -16.70 -13.80
N GLY A 98 -20.95 -17.85 -14.26
CA GLY A 98 -21.28 -19.13 -13.63
C GLY A 98 -22.79 -19.39 -13.64
N LYS A 99 -23.40 -19.58 -12.47
CA LYS A 99 -24.86 -19.79 -12.30
C LYS A 99 -25.67 -18.49 -12.19
N VAL A 100 -25.02 -17.34 -12.34
CA VAL A 100 -25.61 -16.02 -12.11
C VAL A 100 -25.83 -15.32 -13.44
N ILE A 101 -27.01 -14.71 -13.60
CA ILE A 101 -27.31 -13.78 -14.69
C ILE A 101 -27.04 -12.37 -14.20
N ASP A 102 -26.35 -11.58 -15.01
CA ASP A 102 -26.13 -10.15 -14.78
C ASP A 102 -27.08 -9.31 -15.63
N THR A 103 -27.90 -8.50 -14.97
CA THR A 103 -28.90 -7.63 -15.60
C THR A 103 -28.68 -6.17 -15.19
N GLU A 104 -28.70 -5.26 -16.14
CA GLU A 104 -28.67 -3.81 -15.91
C GLU A 104 -30.04 -3.21 -16.19
N TYR A 105 -30.53 -2.41 -15.26
CA TYR A 105 -31.77 -1.65 -15.37
C TYR A 105 -31.43 -0.17 -15.57
N GLU A 106 -32.08 0.47 -16.53
CA GLU A 106 -32.08 1.92 -16.68
C GLU A 106 -33.37 2.51 -16.12
N LEU A 107 -33.26 3.49 -15.22
CA LEU A 107 -34.36 4.07 -14.49
C LEU A 107 -34.50 5.58 -14.74
N GLU A 108 -35.75 6.04 -14.76
CA GLU A 108 -36.19 7.44 -14.74
C GLU A 108 -37.04 7.72 -13.50
N GLY A 109 -37.18 8.99 -13.11
CA GLY A 109 -38.01 9.39 -11.96
C GLY A 109 -37.46 8.95 -10.60
N VAL A 110 -36.14 8.69 -10.54
CA VAL A 110 -35.48 8.30 -9.30
C VAL A 110 -35.20 9.55 -8.45
N ASP A 111 -35.98 9.70 -7.38
CA ASP A 111 -35.83 10.78 -6.41
C ASP A 111 -34.92 10.36 -5.24
N GLY A 112 -34.57 11.30 -4.35
CA GLY A 112 -33.47 11.25 -3.35
C GLY A 112 -33.48 10.13 -2.30
N ASN A 113 -34.23 9.04 -2.50
CA ASN A 113 -34.28 7.87 -1.62
C ASN A 113 -33.80 6.56 -2.30
N ILE A 114 -33.02 6.65 -3.39
CA ILE A 114 -32.57 5.47 -4.15
C ILE A 114 -31.72 4.52 -3.32
N ASP A 115 -30.89 5.03 -2.40
CA ASP A 115 -30.04 4.19 -1.56
C ASP A 115 -30.91 3.28 -0.69
N HIS A 116 -31.89 3.84 0.02
CA HIS A 116 -32.85 3.08 0.82
C HIS A 116 -33.61 2.05 -0.02
N LEU A 117 -34.05 2.43 -1.22
CA LEU A 117 -34.77 1.51 -2.12
C LEU A 117 -33.91 0.31 -2.51
N MET A 118 -32.66 0.54 -2.91
CA MET A 118 -31.72 -0.54 -3.26
C MET A 118 -31.40 -1.41 -2.04
N HIS A 119 -31.33 -0.82 -0.85
CA HIS A 119 -31.14 -1.54 0.40
C HIS A 119 -32.31 -2.46 0.75
N GLU A 120 -33.55 -1.98 0.62
CA GLU A 120 -34.74 -2.81 0.86
C GLU A 120 -34.79 -4.01 -0.08
N ILE A 121 -34.54 -3.78 -1.37
CA ILE A 121 -34.44 -4.85 -2.36
C ILE A 121 -33.38 -5.85 -1.93
N ASN A 122 -32.20 -5.39 -1.57
CA ASN A 122 -31.11 -6.25 -1.12
C ASN A 122 -31.42 -7.04 0.17
N ASN A 123 -32.09 -6.42 1.15
CA ASN A 123 -32.54 -7.09 2.35
C ASN A 123 -33.54 -8.20 2.00
N ARG A 124 -34.50 -7.91 1.11
CA ARG A 124 -35.51 -8.86 0.66
C ARG A 124 -34.91 -10.05 -0.09
N LEU A 125 -33.97 -9.79 -1.00
CA LEU A 125 -33.26 -10.85 -1.73
C LEU A 125 -32.44 -11.73 -0.79
N TRP A 126 -31.92 -11.16 0.29
CA TRP A 126 -31.20 -11.91 1.32
C TRP A 126 -32.14 -12.78 2.17
N GLU A 127 -33.30 -12.26 2.58
CA GLU A 127 -34.35 -13.02 3.28
C GLU A 127 -34.84 -14.23 2.47
N LEU A 128 -34.88 -14.09 1.15
CA LEU A 128 -35.26 -15.15 0.22
C LEU A 128 -34.14 -16.17 -0.04
N GLY A 129 -33.07 -16.17 0.76
CA GLY A 129 -31.96 -17.13 0.65
C GLY A 129 -30.80 -16.66 -0.24
N GLY A 130 -30.69 -15.36 -0.51
CA GLY A 130 -29.60 -14.80 -1.32
C GLY A 130 -29.75 -15.08 -2.82
N ILE A 131 -30.98 -15.18 -3.31
CA ILE A 131 -31.31 -15.50 -4.71
C ILE A 131 -30.92 -14.41 -5.72
N GLY A 132 -30.55 -13.23 -5.23
CA GLY A 132 -30.05 -12.12 -6.05
C GLY A 132 -29.29 -11.08 -5.23
N ARG A 133 -28.67 -10.12 -5.92
CA ARG A 133 -27.95 -9.00 -5.32
C ARG A 133 -27.92 -7.79 -6.24
N VAL A 134 -28.46 -6.66 -5.80
CA VAL A 134 -28.13 -5.35 -6.38
C VAL A 134 -26.71 -5.00 -5.96
N TYR A 135 -25.80 -4.89 -6.92
CA TYR A 135 -24.37 -4.81 -6.65
C TYR A 135 -23.74 -3.47 -7.03
N TYR A 136 -24.44 -2.63 -7.79
CA TYR A 136 -24.15 -1.20 -7.93
C TYR A 136 -25.37 -0.44 -8.41
N TRP A 137 -25.36 0.87 -8.17
CA TRP A 137 -26.31 1.81 -8.73
C TRP A 137 -25.72 3.21 -8.81
N GLY A 138 -26.13 4.03 -9.78
CA GLY A 138 -25.60 5.38 -9.97
C GLY A 138 -25.90 5.99 -11.35
N ARG A 139 -25.60 7.29 -11.53
CA ARG A 139 -25.68 7.98 -12.84
C ARG A 139 -24.34 8.11 -13.54
N HIS A 140 -23.25 8.08 -12.79
CA HIS A 140 -21.89 8.37 -13.27
C HIS A 140 -21.01 7.14 -13.32
N ILE A 141 -21.44 6.02 -12.73
CA ILE A 141 -20.66 4.80 -12.59
C ILE A 141 -21.20 3.65 -13.44
N THR A 142 -20.31 2.79 -13.94
CA THR A 142 -20.64 1.47 -14.48
C THR A 142 -19.68 0.44 -13.91
N VAL A 143 -20.21 -0.67 -13.41
CA VAL A 143 -19.41 -1.72 -12.74
C VAL A 143 -19.50 -3.03 -13.51
N PHE A 144 -18.32 -3.59 -13.78
CA PHE A 144 -18.11 -4.88 -14.45
C PHE A 144 -17.38 -5.79 -13.48
N LYS A 145 -18.03 -6.84 -12.98
CA LYS A 145 -17.35 -7.75 -12.04
C LYS A 145 -17.85 -9.17 -12.18
N GLY A 146 -16.96 -10.12 -11.95
CA GLY A 146 -17.26 -11.53 -12.15
C GLY A 146 -16.22 -12.44 -11.53
N ILE A 147 -16.48 -13.74 -11.60
CA ILE A 147 -15.51 -14.78 -11.24
C ILE A 147 -14.59 -14.98 -12.46
N GLY A 148 -13.30 -15.01 -12.22
CA GLY A 148 -12.26 -15.12 -13.24
C GLY A 148 -11.08 -14.19 -12.96
N HIS A 149 -10.08 -14.28 -13.83
CA HIS A 149 -8.97 -13.34 -13.89
C HIS A 149 -9.38 -12.02 -14.57
N PRO A 150 -8.62 -10.92 -14.39
CA PRO A 150 -9.00 -9.62 -14.93
C PRO A 150 -9.29 -9.63 -16.44
N ASP A 151 -8.48 -10.31 -17.24
CA ASP A 151 -8.62 -10.43 -18.70
C ASP A 151 -9.89 -11.19 -19.12
N GLU A 152 -10.26 -12.24 -18.39
CA GLU A 152 -11.48 -13.02 -18.63
C GLU A 152 -12.74 -12.18 -18.36
N VAL A 153 -12.76 -11.47 -17.22
CA VAL A 153 -13.88 -10.57 -16.86
C VAL A 153 -13.96 -9.40 -17.84
N ALA A 154 -12.82 -8.84 -18.26
CA ALA A 154 -12.77 -7.78 -19.24
C ALA A 154 -13.37 -8.20 -20.58
N LYS A 155 -13.03 -9.41 -21.05
CA LYS A 155 -13.56 -9.97 -22.28
C LYS A 155 -15.07 -10.23 -22.21
N LEU A 156 -15.57 -10.76 -21.08
CA LEU A 156 -16.99 -11.01 -20.88
C LEU A 156 -17.83 -9.73 -21.02
N TYR A 157 -17.34 -8.62 -20.47
CA TYR A 157 -18.09 -7.36 -20.41
C TYR A 157 -17.70 -6.34 -21.50
N GLY A 158 -16.75 -6.67 -22.37
CA GLY A 158 -16.24 -5.75 -23.39
C GLY A 158 -15.53 -4.53 -22.80
N VAL A 159 -14.86 -4.68 -21.64
CA VAL A 159 -14.22 -3.56 -20.91
C VAL A 159 -13.21 -2.82 -21.78
N ASN A 160 -12.52 -3.52 -22.68
CA ASN A 160 -11.52 -2.93 -23.58
C ASN A 160 -12.08 -1.82 -24.48
N ASP A 161 -13.39 -1.85 -24.78
CA ASP A 161 -14.05 -0.90 -25.67
C ASP A 161 -14.61 0.33 -24.93
N TYR A 162 -14.45 0.38 -23.60
CA TYR A 162 -14.89 1.52 -22.79
C TYR A 162 -13.82 2.58 -22.64
N GLU A 163 -14.26 3.82 -22.46
CA GLU A 163 -13.42 4.96 -22.10
C GLU A 163 -14.09 5.75 -20.97
N ALA A 164 -13.34 6.17 -19.94
CA ALA A 164 -13.90 6.89 -18.80
C ALA A 164 -12.90 7.89 -18.19
N ASP A 165 -13.40 8.80 -17.36
CA ASP A 165 -12.59 9.84 -16.71
C ASP A 165 -11.79 9.31 -15.52
N ALA A 166 -12.32 8.28 -14.85
CA ALA A 166 -11.65 7.55 -13.78
C ALA A 166 -12.03 6.07 -13.79
N TRP A 167 -11.13 5.25 -13.25
CA TRP A 167 -11.30 3.81 -13.11
C TRP A 167 -10.80 3.34 -11.76
N VAL A 168 -11.44 2.29 -11.24
CA VAL A 168 -10.84 1.39 -10.25
C VAL A 168 -10.95 -0.06 -10.74
N ALA A 169 -9.94 -0.87 -10.46
CA ALA A 169 -9.89 -2.28 -10.84
C ALA A 169 -9.31 -3.15 -9.73
N HIS A 170 -9.65 -4.44 -9.75
CA HIS A 170 -9.27 -5.37 -8.70
C HIS A 170 -9.09 -6.80 -9.22
N THR A 171 -8.12 -7.53 -8.65
CA THR A 171 -7.96 -8.98 -8.76
C THR A 171 -7.92 -9.62 -7.37
N ARG A 172 -8.73 -10.65 -7.12
CA ARG A 172 -9.08 -11.11 -5.77
C ARG A 172 -8.29 -12.31 -5.29
N PHE A 173 -7.91 -12.26 -4.02
CA PHE A 173 -7.53 -13.39 -3.18
C PHE A 173 -8.48 -13.50 -1.97
N PRO A 174 -9.38 -14.49 -1.92
CA PRO A 174 -10.31 -14.63 -0.80
C PRO A 174 -9.61 -15.14 0.46
N THR A 175 -9.74 -14.39 1.55
CA THR A 175 -9.33 -14.85 2.90
C THR A 175 -10.53 -15.30 3.72
N ASN A 176 -11.64 -14.54 3.68
CA ASN A 176 -12.76 -14.70 4.64
C ASN A 176 -14.15 -14.95 4.02
N SER A 177 -14.30 -14.82 2.70
CA SER A 177 -15.60 -14.97 2.04
C SER A 177 -15.59 -16.09 0.98
N PRO A 178 -16.71 -16.83 0.81
CA PRO A 178 -16.76 -18.07 0.03
C PRO A 178 -16.27 -17.95 -1.42
N GLY A 179 -16.39 -16.77 -2.03
CA GLY A 179 -15.78 -16.44 -3.33
C GLY A 179 -16.31 -17.21 -4.54
N HIS A 180 -17.42 -17.95 -4.39
CA HIS A 180 -18.00 -18.78 -5.45
C HIS A 180 -19.11 -18.08 -6.25
N LEU A 181 -19.50 -16.86 -5.86
CA LEU A 181 -20.44 -16.00 -6.60
C LEU A 181 -19.78 -14.65 -6.90
N PRO A 182 -20.18 -13.99 -8.01
CA PRO A 182 -19.70 -12.65 -8.34
C PRO A 182 -20.07 -11.58 -7.31
N TYR A 183 -20.98 -11.87 -6.37
CA TYR A 183 -21.43 -10.93 -5.33
C TYR A 183 -20.25 -10.45 -4.47
N TRP A 184 -19.31 -11.36 -4.17
CA TRP A 184 -18.11 -11.08 -3.36
C TRP A 184 -16.94 -10.52 -4.16
N SER A 185 -17.08 -10.39 -5.48
CA SER A 185 -16.04 -9.78 -6.30
C SER A 185 -16.10 -8.27 -6.14
N HIS A 186 -14.93 -7.64 -6.07
CA HIS A 186 -14.77 -6.20 -6.16
C HIS A 186 -14.90 -5.72 -7.62
N PRO A 187 -15.17 -4.43 -7.85
CA PRO A 187 -15.44 -3.37 -6.86
C PRO A 187 -16.80 -3.50 -6.15
N PHE A 188 -16.89 -2.91 -4.95
CA PHE A 188 -18.17 -2.62 -4.30
C PHE A 188 -18.57 -1.19 -4.62
N ALA A 189 -19.82 -0.99 -4.98
CA ALA A 189 -20.27 0.30 -5.46
C ALA A 189 -21.72 0.60 -5.07
N LEU A 190 -21.96 1.88 -4.80
CA LEU A 190 -23.28 2.44 -4.55
C LEU A 190 -23.25 3.94 -4.81
N ASN A 191 -24.36 4.48 -5.31
CA ASN A 191 -24.58 5.91 -5.48
C ASN A 191 -23.34 6.65 -6.00
N ASP A 192 -22.83 6.26 -7.16
CA ASP A 192 -21.63 6.85 -7.79
C ASP A 192 -20.38 6.87 -6.89
N THR A 193 -20.26 5.89 -6.01
CA THR A 193 -19.07 5.59 -5.21
C THR A 193 -18.64 4.16 -5.53
N ALA A 194 -17.35 3.92 -5.71
CA ALA A 194 -16.80 2.59 -5.92
C ALA A 194 -15.53 2.40 -5.09
N ILE A 195 -15.35 1.19 -4.55
CA ILE A 195 -14.23 0.86 -3.67
C ILE A 195 -13.60 -0.48 -4.06
N VAL A 196 -12.28 -0.49 -4.05
CA VAL A 196 -11.44 -1.70 -4.07
C VAL A 196 -10.53 -1.70 -2.85
N HIS A 197 -10.23 -2.88 -2.33
CA HIS A 197 -9.52 -3.04 -1.06
C HIS A 197 -8.55 -4.21 -1.15
N ASN A 198 -7.35 -4.00 -0.63
CA ASN A 198 -6.39 -5.05 -0.33
C ASN A 198 -6.12 -5.04 1.16
N GLY A 199 -6.53 -6.09 1.88
CA GLY A 199 -6.44 -6.11 3.33
C GLY A 199 -7.57 -6.89 4.01
N GLU A 200 -7.63 -6.72 5.33
CA GLU A 200 -8.66 -7.26 6.20
C GLU A 200 -8.89 -6.29 7.37
N LEU A 201 -10.14 -5.89 7.56
CA LEU A 201 -10.50 -4.94 8.62
C LEU A 201 -10.86 -5.67 9.91
N SER A 202 -10.05 -5.48 10.95
CA SER A 202 -10.41 -5.93 12.31
C SER A 202 -11.59 -5.15 12.90
N SER A 203 -11.83 -3.95 12.36
CA SER A 203 -12.96 -3.06 12.71
C SER A 203 -14.31 -3.47 12.12
N TYR A 204 -14.36 -4.42 11.17
CA TYR A 204 -15.55 -4.77 10.39
C TYR A 204 -16.80 -4.98 11.25
N GLY A 205 -16.69 -5.75 12.34
CA GLY A 205 -17.85 -6.07 13.18
C GLY A 205 -18.53 -4.83 13.78
N VAL A 206 -17.73 -3.87 14.28
CA VAL A 206 -18.26 -2.62 14.84
C VAL A 206 -18.88 -1.77 13.74
N ASN A 207 -18.22 -1.68 12.58
CA ASN A 207 -18.72 -0.91 11.45
C ASN A 207 -20.06 -1.48 10.94
N ALA A 208 -20.15 -2.80 10.75
CA ALA A 208 -21.33 -3.49 10.25
C ALA A 208 -22.52 -3.38 11.24
N VAL A 209 -22.26 -3.50 12.55
CA VAL A 209 -23.31 -3.30 13.57
C VAL A 209 -23.86 -1.89 13.50
N HIS A 210 -23.02 -0.86 13.37
CA HIS A 210 -23.49 0.52 13.27
C HIS A 210 -24.29 0.76 11.98
N LEU A 211 -23.81 0.25 10.85
CA LEU A 211 -24.53 0.27 9.58
C LEU A 211 -25.93 -0.36 9.71
N GLY A 212 -26.05 -1.51 10.38
CA GLY A 212 -27.32 -2.21 10.55
C GLY A 212 -28.28 -1.58 11.56
N VAL A 213 -27.77 -1.11 12.70
CA VAL A 213 -28.59 -0.58 13.81
C VAL A 213 -28.95 0.87 13.60
N THR A 214 -28.01 1.70 13.15
CA THR A 214 -28.18 3.16 13.07
C THR A 214 -28.59 3.61 11.68
N ILE A 215 -28.08 2.95 10.63
CA ILE A 215 -28.29 3.38 9.22
C ILE A 215 -29.31 2.48 8.50
N GLY A 216 -29.61 1.29 9.04
CA GLY A 216 -30.61 0.37 8.48
C GLY A 216 -30.08 -0.62 7.42
N VAL A 217 -28.76 -0.68 7.21
CA VAL A 217 -28.13 -1.57 6.23
C VAL A 217 -27.90 -2.96 6.83
N ARG A 218 -28.82 -3.90 6.60
CA ARG A 218 -28.79 -5.24 7.21
C ARG A 218 -28.32 -6.35 6.26
N GLY A 219 -28.61 -6.23 4.98
CA GLY A 219 -28.24 -7.20 3.94
C GLY A 219 -26.82 -6.97 3.40
N LEU A 220 -25.80 -6.91 4.26
CA LEU A 220 -24.42 -6.92 3.79
C LEU A 220 -24.04 -8.32 3.31
N VAL A 221 -23.27 -8.44 2.22
CA VAL A 221 -22.78 -9.74 1.72
C VAL A 221 -21.60 -10.29 2.54
N GLY A 222 -21.18 -9.54 3.58
CA GLY A 222 -20.16 -9.97 4.52
C GLY A 222 -18.73 -9.58 4.13
N THR A 223 -18.53 -8.44 3.47
CA THR A 223 -17.18 -7.98 3.10
C THR A 223 -16.87 -6.60 3.65
N ASP A 224 -15.62 -6.42 4.06
CA ASP A 224 -15.06 -5.15 4.55
C ASP A 224 -15.32 -3.98 3.61
N SER A 225 -15.08 -4.19 2.32
CA SER A 225 -15.14 -3.14 1.30
C SER A 225 -16.54 -2.63 1.06
N GLU A 226 -17.55 -3.50 1.20
CA GLU A 226 -18.93 -3.07 1.16
C GLU A 226 -19.29 -2.18 2.36
N ALA A 227 -18.84 -2.56 3.56
CA ALA A 227 -19.04 -1.74 4.74
C ALA A 227 -18.37 -0.35 4.57
N VAL A 228 -17.12 -0.31 4.10
CA VAL A 228 -16.43 0.96 3.83
C VAL A 228 -17.17 1.80 2.79
N ALA A 229 -17.73 1.18 1.74
CA ALA A 229 -18.46 1.91 0.70
C ALA A 229 -19.69 2.61 1.28
N TYR A 230 -20.44 1.93 2.14
CA TYR A 230 -21.58 2.55 2.83
C TYR A 230 -21.17 3.63 3.81
N ILE A 231 -20.15 3.39 4.64
CA ILE A 231 -19.65 4.37 5.60
C ILE A 231 -19.22 5.63 4.88
N PHE A 232 -18.37 5.51 3.86
CA PHE A 232 -17.85 6.66 3.13
C PHE A 232 -18.96 7.43 2.40
N ASN A 233 -19.87 6.73 1.71
CA ASN A 233 -21.04 7.36 1.09
C ASN A 233 -21.90 8.10 2.12
N TYR A 234 -22.15 7.50 3.28
CA TYR A 234 -22.96 8.09 4.35
C TYR A 234 -22.30 9.34 4.95
N LEU A 235 -21.00 9.28 5.27
CA LEU A 235 -20.25 10.42 5.80
C LEU A 235 -20.29 11.63 4.85
N VAL A 236 -20.13 11.40 3.53
CA VAL A 236 -20.04 12.49 2.55
C VAL A 236 -21.42 12.96 2.07
N LYS A 237 -22.30 12.04 1.65
CA LYS A 237 -23.56 12.40 0.99
C LYS A 237 -24.74 12.59 1.94
N VAL A 238 -24.69 12.01 3.14
CA VAL A 238 -25.79 12.10 4.13
C VAL A 238 -25.43 13.04 5.27
N ILE A 239 -24.30 12.83 5.93
CA ILE A 239 -23.83 13.72 7.01
C ILE A 239 -23.35 15.05 6.44
N GLY A 240 -22.79 15.04 5.22
CA GLY A 240 -22.32 16.26 4.55
C GLY A 240 -20.89 16.66 4.94
N LEU A 241 -20.07 15.70 5.41
CA LEU A 241 -18.63 15.95 5.60
C LEU A 241 -17.97 16.15 4.24
N ASP A 242 -17.01 17.07 4.16
CA ASP A 242 -16.14 17.10 2.99
C ASP A 242 -15.30 15.82 2.90
N ILE A 243 -14.87 15.49 1.69
CA ILE A 243 -14.18 14.23 1.39
C ILE A 243 -12.91 14.06 2.22
N GLU A 244 -12.13 15.12 2.43
CA GLU A 244 -10.87 15.02 3.18
C GLU A 244 -11.14 14.76 4.66
N THR A 245 -12.13 15.43 5.25
CA THR A 245 -12.59 15.18 6.61
C THR A 245 -13.10 13.74 6.78
N ALA A 246 -13.89 13.22 5.84
CA ALA A 246 -14.34 11.83 5.87
C ALA A 246 -13.16 10.85 5.78
N VAL A 247 -12.18 11.11 4.92
CA VAL A 247 -10.96 10.29 4.79
C VAL A 247 -10.13 10.30 6.08
N LYS A 248 -9.98 11.45 6.75
CA LYS A 248 -9.28 11.55 8.05
C LYS A 248 -9.93 10.66 9.12
N VAL A 249 -11.26 10.55 9.12
CA VAL A 249 -11.98 9.62 10.00
C VAL A 249 -11.67 8.17 9.64
N LEU A 250 -11.78 7.79 8.37
CA LEU A 250 -11.57 6.41 7.91
C LEU A 250 -10.15 5.91 8.19
N VAL A 251 -9.13 6.72 7.85
CA VAL A 251 -7.71 6.40 8.01
C VAL A 251 -7.34 6.10 9.47
N ASN A 252 -8.05 6.72 10.42
CA ASN A 252 -7.82 6.52 11.86
C ASN A 252 -6.35 6.74 12.24
N PRO A 253 -5.84 7.98 12.07
CA PRO A 253 -4.44 8.28 12.34
C PRO A 253 -4.09 8.00 13.81
N SER A 254 -2.82 7.71 14.08
CA SER A 254 -2.33 7.50 15.44
C SER A 254 -2.63 8.74 16.29
N LEU A 255 -3.33 8.55 17.42
CA LEU A 255 -3.56 9.64 18.38
C LEU A 255 -2.25 10.10 19.05
N ARG A 256 -1.16 9.34 18.91
CA ARG A 256 0.16 9.74 19.42
C ARG A 256 0.67 10.97 18.67
N GLY A 257 0.79 12.07 19.39
CA GLY A 257 1.34 13.32 18.85
C GLY A 257 0.34 14.20 18.10
N ILE A 258 -0.93 13.80 18.00
CA ILE A 258 -1.99 14.70 17.52
C ILE A 258 -2.30 15.70 18.62
N THR A 259 -2.04 16.97 18.36
CA THR A 259 -2.34 18.08 19.28
C THR A 259 -3.51 18.94 18.83
N ASP A 260 -4.04 18.71 17.62
CA ASP A 260 -5.19 19.44 17.08
C ASP A 260 -6.50 19.03 17.77
N PRO A 261 -7.12 19.92 18.59
CA PRO A 261 -8.35 19.61 19.30
C PRO A 261 -9.55 19.38 18.36
N TRP A 262 -9.54 19.95 17.15
CA TRP A 262 -10.61 19.73 16.17
C TRP A 262 -10.58 18.30 15.66
N LEU A 263 -9.41 17.82 15.23
CA LEU A 263 -9.25 16.44 14.76
C LEU A 263 -9.57 15.42 15.86
N ILE A 264 -9.17 15.68 17.10
CA ILE A 264 -9.52 14.79 18.24
C ILE A 264 -11.03 14.70 18.43
N ARG A 265 -11.76 15.83 18.38
CA ARG A 265 -13.23 15.82 18.48
C ARG A 265 -13.87 15.06 17.33
N LEU A 266 -13.41 15.30 16.10
CA LEU A 266 -13.89 14.61 14.90
C LEU A 266 -13.73 13.08 15.02
N LEU A 267 -12.53 12.61 15.40
CA LEU A 267 -12.26 11.18 15.54
C LEU A 267 -13.07 10.52 16.67
N ASN A 268 -13.43 11.28 17.70
CA ASN A 268 -14.29 10.81 18.79
C ASN A 268 -15.77 10.76 18.39
N GLU A 269 -16.27 11.78 17.70
CA GLU A 269 -17.65 11.86 17.21
C GLU A 269 -17.95 10.73 16.21
N TYR A 270 -17.06 10.53 15.24
CA TYR A 270 -17.20 9.51 14.19
C TYR A 270 -16.42 8.23 14.49
N ARG A 271 -16.22 7.90 15.78
CA ARG A 271 -15.42 6.75 16.23
C ARG A 271 -15.84 5.41 15.61
N TRP A 272 -17.11 5.28 15.24
CA TRP A 272 -17.74 4.09 14.67
C TRP A 272 -17.38 3.86 13.19
N ALA A 273 -16.91 4.91 12.50
CA ALA A 273 -16.53 4.87 11.09
C ALA A 273 -15.02 4.65 10.87
N ARG A 274 -14.23 4.72 11.95
CA ARG A 274 -12.78 4.51 11.90
C ARG A 274 -12.46 3.09 11.47
N LEU A 275 -11.48 2.96 10.58
CA LEU A 275 -10.98 1.67 10.12
C LEU A 275 -9.77 1.25 10.97
N ASP A 276 -9.62 -0.05 11.15
CA ASP A 276 -8.48 -0.68 11.80
C ASP A 276 -8.26 -2.07 11.20
N GLY A 277 -7.02 -2.56 11.32
CA GLY A 277 -6.51 -3.73 10.59
C GLY A 277 -5.64 -3.35 9.39
N PRO A 278 -4.98 -4.33 8.76
CA PRO A 278 -4.20 -4.10 7.55
C PRO A 278 -5.10 -3.71 6.37
N PHE A 279 -4.95 -2.52 5.80
CA PHE A 279 -5.70 -2.12 4.62
C PHE A 279 -4.95 -1.16 3.71
N THR A 280 -5.17 -1.35 2.42
CA THR A 280 -5.07 -0.30 1.41
C THR A 280 -6.40 -0.26 0.68
N ILE A 281 -6.98 0.94 0.58
CA ILE A 281 -8.25 1.14 -0.09
C ILE A 281 -8.07 2.19 -1.18
N ILE A 282 -8.59 1.89 -2.38
CA ILE A 282 -8.73 2.85 -3.47
C ILE A 282 -10.21 3.03 -3.74
N MET A 283 -10.64 4.28 -3.79
CA MET A 283 -12.02 4.67 -3.96
C MET A 283 -12.15 5.68 -5.09
N MET A 284 -13.29 5.65 -5.77
CA MET A 284 -13.72 6.75 -6.62
C MET A 284 -15.11 7.22 -6.23
N MET A 285 -15.36 8.52 -6.30
CA MET A 285 -16.66 9.10 -6.00
C MET A 285 -16.97 10.26 -6.93
N HIS A 286 -18.20 10.29 -7.44
CA HIS A 286 -18.77 11.50 -8.02
C HIS A 286 -19.52 12.29 -6.95
N HIS A 287 -19.08 13.52 -6.71
CA HIS A 287 -19.67 14.42 -5.72
C HIS A 287 -19.58 15.88 -6.17
N MET A 288 -20.70 16.61 -6.07
CA MET A 288 -20.81 18.02 -6.48
C MET A 288 -20.27 18.31 -7.89
N ASN A 289 -20.66 17.49 -8.87
CA ASN A 289 -20.22 17.61 -10.28
C ASN A 289 -18.70 17.51 -10.44
N ASP A 290 -18.04 16.64 -9.69
CA ASP A 290 -16.61 16.38 -9.76
C ASP A 290 -16.34 14.90 -9.47
N ILE A 291 -15.23 14.37 -9.98
CA ILE A 291 -14.80 13.00 -9.73
C ILE A 291 -13.55 13.04 -8.86
N TYR A 292 -13.55 12.22 -7.82
CA TYR A 292 -12.44 12.06 -6.91
C TYR A 292 -11.86 10.65 -7.04
N LEU A 293 -10.53 10.56 -7.13
CA LEU A 293 -9.79 9.34 -6.84
C LEU A 293 -9.13 9.49 -5.47
N ILE A 294 -9.35 8.51 -4.60
CA ILE A 294 -8.89 8.53 -3.23
C ILE A 294 -8.13 7.23 -2.97
N ALA A 295 -6.93 7.32 -2.42
CA ALA A 295 -6.19 6.14 -1.96
C ALA A 295 -5.79 6.35 -0.51
N LEU A 296 -5.96 5.35 0.35
CA LEU A 296 -5.58 5.40 1.77
C LEU A 296 -4.83 4.13 2.18
N ALA A 297 -3.82 4.32 3.01
CA ALA A 297 -3.08 3.25 3.67
C ALA A 297 -3.42 3.24 5.17
N ASP A 298 -3.43 2.06 5.77
CA ASP A 298 -3.54 1.92 7.22
C ASP A 298 -2.33 2.58 7.93
N ARG A 299 -2.51 2.93 9.20
CA ARG A 299 -1.49 3.62 10.04
C ARG A 299 -0.16 2.88 10.17
N PHE A 300 -0.14 1.56 9.94
CA PHE A 300 1.07 0.74 9.97
C PHE A 300 1.57 0.40 8.57
N LYS A 301 0.84 0.78 7.52
CA LYS A 301 1.08 0.46 6.11
C LYS A 301 1.46 -1.01 5.92
N LEU A 302 0.56 -1.89 6.33
CA LEU A 302 0.75 -3.35 6.28
C LEU A 302 0.46 -3.92 4.89
N ARG A 303 -0.13 -3.11 4.01
CA ARG A 303 -0.41 -3.45 2.62
C ARG A 303 0.27 -2.41 1.72
N PRO A 304 0.86 -2.85 0.60
CA PRO A 304 1.59 -1.95 -0.26
C PRO A 304 0.65 -1.11 -1.09
N VAL A 305 1.08 0.13 -1.31
CA VAL A 305 0.46 1.08 -2.20
C VAL A 305 1.49 2.08 -2.73
N VAL A 306 1.46 2.26 -4.04
CA VAL A 306 2.26 3.24 -4.76
C VAL A 306 1.35 4.19 -5.51
N ILE A 307 1.78 5.45 -5.58
CA ILE A 307 1.13 6.52 -6.32
C ILE A 307 1.99 6.86 -7.52
N GLY A 308 1.35 7.14 -8.66
CA GLY A 308 2.02 7.55 -9.88
C GLY A 308 1.45 8.84 -10.45
N TYR A 309 2.28 9.57 -11.19
CA TYR A 309 1.84 10.64 -12.07
C TYR A 309 2.76 10.73 -13.30
N ASP A 310 2.18 10.86 -14.49
CA ASP A 310 2.92 10.91 -15.76
C ASP A 310 2.66 12.18 -16.60
N GLY A 311 1.95 13.15 -16.04
CA GLY A 311 1.52 14.35 -16.77
C GLY A 311 0.05 14.29 -17.19
N GLN A 312 -0.47 13.10 -17.53
CA GLN A 312 -1.83 12.91 -18.04
C GLN A 312 -2.73 12.20 -17.03
N TYR A 313 -2.18 11.25 -16.28
CA TYR A 313 -2.92 10.37 -15.40
C TYR A 313 -2.29 10.33 -14.02
N TYR A 314 -3.13 10.34 -12.99
CA TYR A 314 -2.76 9.99 -11.63
C TYR A 314 -3.13 8.54 -11.37
N TYR A 315 -2.24 7.82 -10.70
CA TYR A 315 -2.36 6.39 -10.44
C TYR A 315 -2.29 6.11 -8.95
N ALA A 316 -3.04 5.12 -8.49
CA ALA A 316 -2.82 4.43 -7.23
C ALA A 316 -2.83 2.92 -7.51
N ALA A 317 -1.81 2.19 -7.08
CA ALA A 317 -1.65 0.78 -7.41
C ALA A 317 -1.06 0.00 -6.24
N SER A 318 -1.26 -1.31 -6.20
CA SER A 318 -0.62 -2.16 -5.20
C SER A 318 0.86 -2.33 -5.47
N GLU A 319 1.23 -2.35 -6.75
CA GLU A 319 2.59 -2.57 -7.21
C GLU A 319 2.96 -1.57 -8.30
N GLU A 320 4.24 -1.17 -8.34
CA GLU A 320 4.74 -0.26 -9.37
C GLU A 320 4.62 -0.87 -10.78
N ALA A 321 4.62 -2.19 -10.88
CA ALA A 321 4.50 -2.91 -12.14
C ALA A 321 3.20 -2.60 -12.89
N GLU A 322 2.10 -2.32 -12.16
CA GLU A 322 0.80 -1.96 -12.75
C GLU A 322 0.90 -0.61 -13.47
N ILE A 323 1.56 0.37 -12.85
CA ILE A 323 1.76 1.70 -13.42
C ILE A 323 2.73 1.63 -14.59
N ARG A 324 3.84 0.90 -14.45
CA ARG A 324 4.88 0.79 -15.48
C ARG A 324 4.43 0.05 -16.74
N ALA A 325 3.42 -0.82 -16.62
CA ALA A 325 2.84 -1.52 -17.77
C ALA A 325 2.30 -0.55 -18.82
N ILE A 326 1.62 0.52 -18.39
CA ILE A 326 0.99 1.50 -19.28
C ILE A 326 1.70 2.87 -19.30
N SER A 327 2.50 3.18 -18.27
CA SER A 327 3.24 4.43 -18.17
C SER A 327 4.68 4.19 -17.67
N PRO A 328 5.58 3.71 -18.57
CA PRO A 328 6.97 3.40 -18.20
C PRO A 328 7.74 4.57 -17.60
N ASN A 329 7.36 5.82 -17.92
CA ASN A 329 8.03 7.04 -17.47
C ASN A 329 7.35 7.75 -16.30
N ALA A 330 6.29 7.17 -15.71
CA ALA A 330 5.60 7.78 -14.58
C ALA A 330 6.58 8.08 -13.42
N ARG A 331 6.40 9.22 -12.75
CA ARG A 331 7.00 9.44 -11.43
C ARG A 331 6.20 8.61 -10.43
N VAL A 332 6.88 7.81 -9.61
CA VAL A 332 6.23 6.89 -8.67
C VAL A 332 6.77 7.12 -7.26
N TRP A 333 5.88 7.20 -6.27
CA TRP A 333 6.20 7.30 -4.84
C TRP A 333 5.26 6.41 -4.03
N THR A 334 5.54 6.20 -2.75
CA THR A 334 4.66 5.44 -1.83
C THR A 334 3.76 6.39 -1.05
N LEU A 335 2.63 5.94 -0.50
CA LEU A 335 1.98 6.67 0.61
C LEU A 335 2.79 6.53 1.90
N GLU A 336 2.73 7.53 2.78
CA GLU A 336 3.23 7.36 4.16
C GLU A 336 2.32 6.41 4.96
N PRO A 337 2.79 5.81 6.06
CA PRO A 337 1.92 5.11 7.00
C PRO A 337 0.81 6.01 7.52
N GLY A 338 -0.45 5.59 7.35
CA GLY A 338 -1.62 6.44 7.62
C GLY A 338 -1.82 7.58 6.62
N GLY A 339 -1.09 7.57 5.50
CA GLY A 339 -1.21 8.57 4.44
C GLY A 339 -2.40 8.32 3.52
N TYR A 340 -2.85 9.39 2.86
CA TYR A 340 -3.92 9.33 1.87
C TYR A 340 -3.71 10.30 0.70
N LEU A 341 -3.95 9.82 -0.50
CA LEU A 341 -4.04 10.62 -1.73
C LEU A 341 -5.49 11.01 -1.97
N ILE A 342 -5.73 12.26 -2.35
CA ILE A 342 -7.01 12.71 -2.90
C ILE A 342 -6.73 13.53 -4.17
N VAL A 343 -7.25 13.08 -5.30
CA VAL A 343 -7.18 13.78 -6.58
C VAL A 343 -8.59 14.08 -7.05
N SER A 344 -8.85 15.35 -7.34
CA SER A 344 -10.05 15.84 -8.01
C SER A 344 -9.78 16.00 -9.50
N LEU A 345 -10.71 15.55 -10.34
CA LEU A 345 -10.64 15.73 -11.78
C LEU A 345 -10.54 17.22 -12.14
N LYS A 346 -11.35 18.07 -11.49
CA LYS A 346 -11.43 19.50 -11.77
C LYS A 346 -10.38 20.35 -11.06
N ARG A 347 -10.02 20.00 -9.82
CA ARG A 347 -9.15 20.80 -8.94
C ARG A 347 -7.70 20.30 -8.89
N GLY A 348 -7.42 19.11 -9.44
CA GLY A 348 -6.13 18.46 -9.31
C GLY A 348 -5.93 17.83 -7.93
N VAL A 349 -4.69 17.76 -7.48
CA VAL A 349 -4.37 17.08 -6.22
C VAL A 349 -4.79 17.92 -5.01
N VAL A 350 -5.66 17.35 -4.18
CA VAL A 350 -6.11 17.91 -2.90
C VAL A 350 -5.16 17.48 -1.78
N SER A 351 -4.79 16.20 -1.74
CA SER A 351 -3.77 15.66 -0.84
C SER A 351 -2.83 14.76 -1.62
N TRP A 352 -1.52 14.95 -1.45
CA TRP A 352 -0.48 14.15 -2.11
C TRP A 352 -0.14 12.85 -1.38
N GLY A 353 -0.67 12.67 -0.17
CA GLY A 353 -0.36 11.54 0.71
C GLY A 353 1.01 11.58 1.38
N ARG A 354 1.77 12.68 1.17
CA ARG A 354 3.02 13.05 1.83
C ARG A 354 3.25 14.56 1.72
N PRO A 355 4.09 15.15 2.59
CA PRO A 355 4.61 16.50 2.40
C PRO A 355 5.41 16.64 1.08
N LYS A 356 5.29 17.79 0.42
CA LYS A 356 5.83 18.01 -0.94
C LYS A 356 7.36 17.95 -0.98
N GLU A 357 8.01 18.43 0.06
CA GLU A 357 9.45 18.37 0.28
C GLU A 357 9.99 16.93 0.32
N GLN A 358 9.19 15.97 0.83
CA GLN A 358 9.54 14.55 0.80
C GLN A 358 9.36 13.98 -0.60
N LEU A 359 8.34 14.41 -1.35
CA LEU A 359 8.12 13.96 -2.72
C LEU A 359 9.28 14.38 -3.62
N ASP A 360 9.78 15.60 -3.47
CA ASP A 360 10.85 16.18 -4.28
C ASP A 360 12.17 15.39 -4.25
N VAL A 361 12.36 14.54 -3.23
CA VAL A 361 13.55 13.69 -3.09
C VAL A 361 13.31 12.22 -3.45
N PHE A 362 12.10 11.86 -3.92
CA PHE A 362 11.90 10.58 -4.58
C PHE A 362 12.69 10.51 -5.88
N PHE A 363 13.22 9.32 -6.17
CA PHE A 363 14.13 9.14 -7.28
C PHE A 363 13.44 9.53 -8.60
N PRO A 364 14.09 10.33 -9.46
CA PRO A 364 13.45 10.87 -10.66
C PRO A 364 13.13 9.75 -11.67
N PRO A 365 12.20 10.00 -12.61
CA PRO A 365 11.93 9.07 -13.70
C PRO A 365 13.22 8.74 -14.47
N ARG A 366 13.52 7.45 -14.68
CA ARG A 366 14.59 7.02 -15.59
C ARG A 366 14.03 6.13 -16.69
N LEU A 367 14.48 6.41 -17.91
CA LEU A 367 14.45 5.45 -19.00
C LEU A 367 15.54 4.42 -18.74
N PHE A 368 15.14 3.20 -18.40
CA PHE A 368 16.07 2.08 -18.37
C PHE A 368 16.58 1.83 -19.79
N PRO A 369 17.86 1.48 -19.99
CA PRO A 369 18.32 1.07 -21.31
C PRO A 369 17.51 -0.17 -21.73
N ARG A 370 16.59 0.02 -22.69
CA ARG A 370 15.79 -1.07 -23.28
C ARG A 370 16.65 -2.04 -24.09
N GLN A 371 17.87 -1.64 -24.43
CA GLN A 371 18.85 -2.46 -25.11
C GLN A 371 20.15 -2.44 -24.33
N VAL A 372 20.59 -3.63 -23.96
CA VAL A 372 21.92 -3.90 -23.45
C VAL A 372 22.58 -4.78 -24.49
N ASN A 373 23.75 -4.37 -24.99
CA ASN A 373 24.49 -5.18 -25.96
C ASN A 373 24.97 -6.49 -25.31
N GLY A 374 24.82 -7.60 -26.03
CA GLY A 374 25.32 -8.92 -25.62
C GLY A 374 24.22 -9.94 -25.32
N ASP A 375 24.61 -11.05 -24.69
CA ASP A 375 23.70 -12.12 -24.29
C ASP A 375 22.88 -11.72 -23.06
N VAL A 376 21.55 -11.69 -23.20
CA VAL A 376 20.60 -11.23 -22.18
C VAL A 376 19.40 -12.17 -22.04
N ILE A 377 18.73 -12.12 -20.90
CA ILE A 377 17.43 -12.75 -20.65
C ILE A 377 16.36 -11.67 -20.80
N ASN A 378 15.42 -11.82 -21.73
CA ASN A 378 14.24 -10.95 -21.79
C ASN A 378 13.16 -11.50 -20.85
N ALA A 379 12.80 -10.74 -19.82
CA ALA A 379 11.80 -11.15 -18.83
C ALA A 379 10.35 -10.98 -19.31
N GLU A 380 10.12 -10.30 -20.43
CA GLU A 380 8.78 -10.08 -20.98
C GLU A 380 8.05 -11.40 -21.24
N GLY A 381 6.85 -11.53 -20.68
CA GLY A 381 6.03 -12.75 -20.76
C GLY A 381 6.52 -13.93 -19.90
N LEU A 382 7.69 -13.84 -19.27
CA LEU A 382 8.23 -14.90 -18.42
C LEU A 382 7.80 -14.76 -16.96
N GLY A 383 7.49 -15.90 -16.33
CA GLY A 383 7.33 -16.00 -14.90
C GLY A 383 8.68 -16.05 -14.16
N TYR A 384 8.65 -15.82 -12.85
CA TYR A 384 9.88 -15.79 -12.05
C TYR A 384 10.67 -17.09 -12.06
N ARG A 385 10.01 -18.24 -12.18
CA ARG A 385 10.67 -19.55 -12.22
C ARG A 385 11.50 -19.70 -13.47
N GLU A 386 10.94 -19.32 -14.62
CA GLU A 386 11.63 -19.37 -15.91
C GLU A 386 12.85 -18.47 -15.90
N ILE A 387 12.73 -17.24 -15.37
CA ILE A 387 13.85 -16.32 -15.20
C ILE A 387 14.93 -16.94 -14.29
N ASN A 388 14.53 -17.50 -13.15
CA ASN A 388 15.45 -18.09 -12.17
C ASN A 388 16.18 -19.34 -12.71
N GLU A 389 15.50 -20.18 -13.49
CA GLU A 389 16.08 -21.35 -14.14
C GLU A 389 17.07 -20.93 -15.23
N GLU A 390 16.74 -19.90 -16.00
CA GLU A 390 17.61 -19.38 -17.06
C GLU A 390 18.86 -18.68 -16.49
N ILE A 391 18.71 -17.89 -15.42
CA ILE A 391 19.85 -17.32 -14.67
C ILE A 391 20.79 -18.44 -14.23
N LEU A 392 20.23 -19.46 -13.56
CA LEU A 392 21.01 -20.59 -13.06
C LEU A 392 21.72 -21.34 -14.20
N ARG A 393 21.02 -21.62 -15.31
CA ARG A 393 21.57 -22.32 -16.47
C ARG A 393 22.79 -21.61 -17.02
N ARG A 394 22.73 -20.29 -17.19
CA ARG A 394 23.86 -19.48 -17.67
C ARG A 394 25.05 -19.51 -16.71
N ILE A 395 24.79 -19.44 -15.41
CA ILE A 395 25.84 -19.52 -14.37
C ILE A 395 26.51 -20.89 -14.37
N MET A 396 25.73 -21.98 -14.46
CA MET A 396 26.24 -23.35 -14.54
C MET A 396 27.06 -23.59 -15.80
N ASN A 397 26.74 -22.89 -16.89
CA ASN A 397 27.53 -22.89 -18.13
C ASN A 397 28.77 -21.97 -18.09
N GLY A 398 29.11 -21.43 -16.92
CA GLY A 398 30.34 -20.66 -16.70
C GLY A 398 30.16 -19.13 -16.73
N SER A 399 28.95 -18.62 -16.98
CA SER A 399 28.72 -17.17 -16.91
C SER A 399 28.93 -16.67 -15.48
N ARG A 400 29.63 -15.55 -15.34
CA ARG A 400 29.79 -14.83 -14.06
C ARG A 400 29.00 -13.54 -14.02
N LEU A 401 28.54 -13.07 -15.18
CA LEU A 401 27.64 -11.95 -15.34
C LEU A 401 26.41 -12.40 -16.11
N VAL A 402 25.23 -12.22 -15.53
CA VAL A 402 23.94 -12.50 -16.18
C VAL A 402 23.14 -11.22 -16.21
N ARG A 403 22.53 -10.90 -17.35
CA ARG A 403 21.71 -9.71 -17.52
C ARG A 403 20.27 -10.09 -17.81
N VAL A 404 19.34 -9.48 -17.08
CA VAL A 404 17.90 -9.64 -17.24
C VAL A 404 17.30 -8.28 -17.57
N ILE A 405 16.61 -8.18 -18.71
CA ILE A 405 16.00 -6.95 -19.20
C ILE A 405 14.47 -7.04 -19.21
N ASN A 406 13.81 -5.88 -19.28
CA ASN A 406 12.34 -5.75 -19.28
C ASN A 406 11.69 -6.38 -18.06
N VAL A 407 12.36 -6.27 -16.90
CA VAL A 407 11.81 -6.76 -15.63
C VAL A 407 10.71 -5.78 -15.19
N ASN A 408 9.51 -6.31 -14.96
CA ASN A 408 8.35 -5.55 -14.52
C ASN A 408 7.47 -6.43 -13.60
N GLY A 409 7.80 -6.44 -12.31
CA GLY A 409 7.01 -7.12 -11.29
C GLY A 409 7.30 -8.62 -11.11
N GLN A 410 8.23 -9.22 -11.86
CA GLN A 410 8.60 -10.63 -11.59
C GLN A 410 9.22 -10.75 -10.20
N ARG A 411 8.55 -11.52 -9.34
CA ARG A 411 8.87 -11.72 -7.92
C ARG A 411 9.99 -12.74 -7.73
N PHE A 412 10.54 -12.86 -6.52
CA PHE A 412 11.41 -13.98 -6.15
C PHE A 412 12.63 -14.19 -7.07
N ILE A 413 13.10 -13.16 -7.78
CA ILE A 413 14.27 -13.29 -8.64
C ILE A 413 15.47 -13.63 -7.75
N GLY A 414 16.17 -14.72 -8.07
CA GLY A 414 17.38 -15.18 -7.37
C GLY A 414 17.16 -16.14 -6.19
N VAL A 415 15.94 -16.41 -5.75
CA VAL A 415 15.69 -17.22 -4.52
C VAL A 415 16.12 -18.69 -4.64
N ASN A 416 16.29 -19.20 -5.86
CA ASN A 416 16.75 -20.56 -6.11
C ASN A 416 18.29 -20.70 -6.04
N LEU A 417 19.03 -19.60 -6.07
CA LEU A 417 20.50 -19.59 -6.18
C LEU A 417 21.25 -20.00 -4.90
N PRO A 418 20.81 -19.68 -3.67
CA PRO A 418 21.60 -19.91 -2.45
C PRO A 418 22.02 -21.37 -2.23
N ARG A 419 21.18 -22.34 -2.61
CA ARG A 419 21.46 -23.78 -2.47
C ARG A 419 22.68 -24.26 -3.27
N TYR A 420 23.11 -23.49 -4.27
CA TYR A 420 24.25 -23.82 -5.12
C TYR A 420 25.57 -23.22 -4.63
N LYS A 421 25.56 -22.45 -3.53
CA LYS A 421 26.76 -21.86 -2.90
C LYS A 421 27.66 -21.10 -3.91
N LEU A 422 27.02 -20.33 -4.77
CA LEU A 422 27.68 -19.58 -5.85
C LEU A 422 28.60 -18.51 -5.27
N LYS A 423 29.69 -18.23 -5.98
CA LYS A 423 30.63 -17.14 -5.69
C LYS A 423 30.98 -16.42 -6.98
N ASP A 424 31.31 -15.14 -6.87
CA ASP A 424 31.76 -14.29 -7.98
C ASP A 424 30.74 -14.22 -9.13
N VAL A 425 29.45 -14.20 -8.78
CA VAL A 425 28.33 -14.07 -9.74
C VAL A 425 27.66 -12.73 -9.53
N ARG A 426 27.50 -11.98 -10.63
CA ARG A 426 26.73 -10.74 -10.70
C ARG A 426 25.52 -10.93 -11.61
N VAL A 427 24.35 -10.53 -11.12
CA VAL A 427 23.08 -10.53 -11.87
C VAL A 427 22.61 -9.08 -11.99
N GLU A 428 22.66 -8.54 -13.21
CA GLU A 428 22.16 -7.21 -13.53
C GLU A 428 20.71 -7.29 -13.99
N ILE A 429 19.87 -6.47 -13.39
CA ILE A 429 18.42 -6.44 -13.58
C ILE A 429 18.06 -5.04 -14.08
N TYR A 430 17.49 -4.96 -15.27
CA TYR A 430 17.07 -3.72 -15.90
C TYR A 430 15.53 -3.64 -15.89
N GLY A 431 15.01 -2.73 -15.07
CA GLY A 431 13.59 -2.57 -14.80
C GLY A 431 13.25 -2.61 -13.32
N THR A 432 12.00 -2.98 -13.00
CA THR A 432 11.45 -2.99 -11.64
C THR A 432 11.15 -4.43 -11.21
N PRO A 433 12.08 -5.13 -10.53
CA PRO A 433 11.80 -6.44 -9.94
C PRO A 433 10.66 -6.37 -8.92
N GLY A 434 9.81 -7.40 -8.91
CA GLY A 434 8.74 -7.54 -7.94
C GLY A 434 9.24 -7.96 -6.56
N ASN A 435 8.30 -8.24 -5.67
CA ASN A 435 8.59 -8.56 -4.27
C ASN A 435 9.56 -9.75 -4.12
N ALA A 436 10.29 -9.78 -3.00
CA ALA A 436 11.17 -10.88 -2.62
C ALA A 436 12.39 -11.11 -3.55
N LEU A 437 12.88 -10.05 -4.19
CA LEU A 437 14.16 -10.09 -4.90
C LEU A 437 15.30 -10.46 -3.94
N ALA A 438 16.15 -11.39 -4.35
CA ALA A 438 17.35 -11.78 -3.61
C ALA A 438 17.11 -12.28 -2.17
N ASN A 439 15.90 -12.76 -1.86
CA ASN A 439 15.65 -13.40 -0.57
C ASN A 439 16.53 -14.65 -0.42
N LEU A 440 17.00 -14.88 0.80
CA LEU A 440 17.92 -15.95 1.18
C LEU A 440 19.31 -15.86 0.53
N ASN A 441 19.63 -14.75 -0.15
CA ASN A 441 20.90 -14.59 -0.86
C ASN A 441 22.10 -14.89 0.05
N ASN A 442 23.10 -15.55 -0.53
CA ASN A 442 24.28 -16.04 0.17
C ASN A 442 25.48 -16.04 -0.77
N GLY A 443 25.86 -14.86 -1.25
CA GLY A 443 27.10 -14.62 -1.99
C GLY A 443 26.94 -14.10 -3.43
N VAL A 444 25.71 -14.00 -3.97
CA VAL A 444 25.48 -13.42 -5.29
C VAL A 444 25.36 -11.89 -5.18
N GLU A 445 25.85 -11.18 -6.20
CA GLU A 445 25.67 -9.76 -6.35
C GLU A 445 24.48 -9.46 -7.27
N PHE A 446 23.45 -8.79 -6.76
CA PHE A 446 22.29 -8.35 -7.55
C PHE A 446 22.32 -6.85 -7.75
N VAL A 447 22.22 -6.40 -9.00
CA VAL A 447 22.26 -4.98 -9.35
C VAL A 447 20.98 -4.61 -10.08
N VAL A 448 20.16 -3.75 -9.48
CA VAL A 448 18.90 -3.27 -10.03
C VAL A 448 19.11 -1.89 -10.61
N TYR A 449 19.09 -1.80 -11.93
CA TYR A 449 18.99 -0.55 -12.66
C TYR A 449 17.52 -0.11 -12.70
N GLY A 450 17.00 0.32 -11.56
CA GLY A 450 15.61 0.72 -11.36
C GLY A 450 15.20 0.72 -9.89
N ASN A 451 13.88 0.81 -9.67
CA ASN A 451 13.29 0.64 -8.34
C ASN A 451 13.14 -0.84 -8.03
N ALA A 452 13.11 -1.23 -6.75
CA ALA A 452 12.77 -2.58 -6.33
C ALA A 452 11.55 -2.55 -5.42
N GLN A 453 10.63 -3.51 -5.60
CA GLN A 453 9.41 -3.61 -4.81
C GLN A 453 9.65 -4.18 -3.40
N ASP A 454 8.63 -4.66 -2.70
CA ASP A 454 8.74 -4.95 -1.27
C ASP A 454 9.59 -6.18 -0.96
N ASP A 455 10.04 -6.27 0.30
CA ASP A 455 10.65 -7.48 0.87
C ASP A 455 11.93 -7.91 0.14
N VAL A 456 12.74 -6.95 -0.33
CA VAL A 456 14.02 -7.25 -0.98
C VAL A 456 15.03 -7.74 0.06
N ALA A 457 15.73 -8.82 -0.26
CA ALA A 457 16.82 -9.39 0.54
C ALA A 457 16.41 -9.92 1.93
N ASP A 458 15.20 -10.46 2.06
CA ASP A 458 14.78 -11.15 3.30
C ASP A 458 15.75 -12.27 3.62
N THR A 459 16.24 -12.31 4.86
CA THR A 459 17.06 -13.38 5.39
C THR A 459 18.33 -13.60 4.52
N MET A 460 18.87 -12.52 3.95
CA MET A 460 20.15 -12.55 3.24
C MET A 460 21.31 -12.77 4.22
N HIS A 461 22.19 -13.73 3.91
CA HIS A 461 23.30 -14.18 4.77
C HIS A 461 24.67 -13.67 4.31
N ASP A 462 24.83 -13.41 3.01
CA ASP A 462 26.05 -12.86 2.39
C ASP A 462 25.75 -12.38 0.96
N GLY A 463 26.70 -11.67 0.33
CA GLY A 463 26.59 -11.10 -1.01
C GLY A 463 26.32 -9.60 -1.00
N LYS A 464 25.84 -9.07 -2.12
CA LYS A 464 25.54 -7.63 -2.26
C LYS A 464 24.25 -7.41 -3.06
N VAL A 465 23.43 -6.46 -2.64
CA VAL A 465 22.26 -5.97 -3.41
C VAL A 465 22.40 -4.48 -3.61
N ILE A 466 22.41 -4.03 -4.86
CA ILE A 466 22.57 -2.62 -5.24
C ILE A 466 21.33 -2.17 -6.01
N ILE A 467 20.67 -1.12 -5.54
CA ILE A 467 19.46 -0.57 -6.14
C ILE A 467 19.74 0.87 -6.57
N HIS A 468 19.75 1.11 -7.88
CA HIS A 468 20.02 2.43 -8.46
C HIS A 468 18.83 3.40 -8.36
N GLY A 469 17.65 2.94 -7.91
CA GLY A 469 16.46 3.76 -7.63
C GLY A 469 16.02 3.67 -6.17
N ASP A 470 14.70 3.67 -5.96
CA ASP A 470 14.07 3.49 -4.66
C ASP A 470 13.81 2.01 -4.35
N ALA A 471 13.83 1.66 -3.06
CA ALA A 471 13.29 0.41 -2.54
C ALA A 471 11.92 0.65 -1.88
N ARG A 472 11.02 -0.33 -1.92
CA ARG A 472 9.72 -0.24 -1.25
C ARG A 472 9.80 -0.81 0.17
N ASP A 473 8.69 -1.31 0.71
CA ASP A 473 8.58 -1.64 2.12
C ASP A 473 9.37 -2.92 2.47
N VAL A 474 9.75 -3.08 3.74
CA VAL A 474 10.34 -4.34 4.27
C VAL A 474 11.71 -4.70 3.66
N LEU A 475 12.45 -3.71 3.15
CA LEU A 475 13.82 -3.91 2.67
C LEU A 475 14.73 -4.49 3.77
N GLY A 476 15.40 -5.61 3.48
CA GLY A 476 16.37 -6.23 4.38
C GLY A 476 15.74 -6.83 5.64
N GLN A 477 14.52 -7.39 5.53
CA GLN A 477 13.93 -8.17 6.61
C GLN A 477 14.86 -9.29 7.05
N ALA A 478 15.02 -9.46 8.36
CA ALA A 478 15.88 -10.48 8.95
C ALA A 478 17.29 -10.57 8.33
N PHE A 479 17.83 -9.47 7.81
CA PHE A 479 19.12 -9.41 7.12
C PHE A 479 20.27 -9.76 8.08
N GLN A 480 21.13 -10.70 7.69
CA GLN A 480 22.10 -11.37 8.59
C GLN A 480 23.56 -11.17 8.19
N GLY A 481 23.85 -10.84 6.93
CA GLY A 481 25.21 -10.59 6.46
C GLY A 481 25.27 -10.16 5.01
N GLY A 482 26.35 -9.46 4.64
CA GLY A 482 26.52 -8.87 3.31
C GLY A 482 26.22 -7.36 3.30
N LYS A 483 25.94 -6.82 2.12
CA LYS A 483 25.72 -5.38 1.91
C LYS A 483 24.47 -5.10 1.08
N ILE A 484 23.64 -4.15 1.50
CA ILE A 484 22.52 -3.64 0.72
C ILE A 484 22.71 -2.14 0.54
N PHE A 485 22.72 -1.68 -0.72
CA PHE A 485 22.95 -0.30 -1.11
C PHE A 485 21.75 0.23 -1.91
N VAL A 486 21.14 1.31 -1.44
CA VAL A 486 20.01 1.97 -2.12
C VAL A 486 20.39 3.40 -2.47
N ARG A 487 20.21 3.79 -3.74
CA ARG A 487 20.49 5.16 -4.17
C ARG A 487 19.44 6.16 -3.69
N GLY A 488 18.17 5.79 -3.80
CA GLY A 488 17.02 6.61 -3.45
C GLY A 488 16.48 6.30 -2.05
N ASN A 489 15.18 6.42 -1.91
CA ASN A 489 14.43 6.19 -0.69
C ASN A 489 14.20 4.69 -0.44
N ALA A 490 13.89 4.33 0.80
CA ALA A 490 13.33 3.03 1.16
C ALA A 490 12.01 3.20 1.93
N GLY A 491 11.15 2.17 1.90
CA GLY A 491 9.82 2.24 2.48
C GLY A 491 9.75 2.08 4.00
N ASN A 492 8.64 1.52 4.46
CA ASN A 492 8.36 1.21 5.86
C ASN A 492 9.10 -0.06 6.32
N ARG A 493 9.41 -0.18 7.62
CA ARG A 493 10.00 -1.40 8.23
C ARG A 493 11.35 -1.86 7.64
N VAL A 494 12.15 -0.92 7.18
CA VAL A 494 13.50 -1.19 6.65
C VAL A 494 14.40 -1.78 7.74
N GLY A 495 15.04 -2.92 7.47
CA GLY A 495 15.93 -3.60 8.41
C GLY A 495 15.21 -4.25 9.60
N VAL A 496 13.91 -4.54 9.47
CA VAL A 496 13.14 -5.22 10.53
C VAL A 496 13.77 -6.58 10.84
N GLN A 497 13.97 -6.87 12.13
CA GLN A 497 14.61 -8.09 12.64
C GLN A 497 16.05 -8.35 12.14
N MET A 498 16.76 -7.35 11.59
CA MET A 498 18.15 -7.46 11.16
C MET A 498 19.06 -7.98 12.29
N ARG A 499 19.96 -8.93 12.00
CA ARG A 499 20.77 -9.64 13.00
C ARG A 499 22.24 -9.70 12.58
N GLU A 500 23.12 -9.81 13.55
CA GLU A 500 24.55 -10.01 13.31
C GLU A 500 24.99 -11.32 13.95
N TYR A 501 25.69 -12.15 13.17
CA TYR A 501 26.22 -13.43 13.66
C TYR A 501 27.73 -13.43 13.59
N SER A 502 28.37 -13.48 14.76
CA SER A 502 29.83 -13.60 14.94
C SER A 502 30.63 -12.65 14.03
N ASN A 503 31.17 -13.15 12.90
CA ASN A 503 32.06 -12.42 12.01
C ASN A 503 31.34 -11.87 10.75
N ARG A 504 30.00 -11.92 10.71
CA ARG A 504 29.19 -11.47 9.58
C ARG A 504 28.35 -10.27 10.02
N ARG A 505 28.89 -9.08 9.81
CA ARG A 505 28.19 -7.81 10.04
C ARG A 505 27.43 -7.41 8.77
N PRO A 506 26.10 -7.31 8.80
CA PRO A 506 25.36 -6.76 7.68
C PRO A 506 25.41 -5.23 7.68
N TYR A 507 25.55 -4.65 6.49
CA TYR A 507 25.53 -3.20 6.26
C TYR A 507 24.41 -2.81 5.30
N LEU A 508 23.56 -1.87 5.72
CA LEU A 508 22.44 -1.36 4.94
C LEU A 508 22.60 0.16 4.79
N ILE A 509 22.87 0.62 3.56
CA ILE A 509 23.12 2.04 3.26
C ILE A 509 22.01 2.58 2.37
N ILE A 510 21.30 3.60 2.86
CA ILE A 510 20.20 4.26 2.17
C ILE A 510 20.61 5.70 1.81
N GLY A 511 20.59 5.99 0.51
CA GLY A 511 20.95 7.30 -0.02
C GLY A 511 19.87 8.37 0.22
N GLY A 512 18.60 7.99 0.26
CA GLY A 512 17.47 8.88 0.48
C GLY A 512 16.97 8.88 1.93
N ARG A 513 15.64 8.89 2.08
CA ARG A 513 14.91 8.77 3.36
C ARG A 513 14.28 7.39 3.53
N VAL A 514 13.82 7.11 4.75
CA VAL A 514 13.05 5.91 5.12
C VAL A 514 11.75 6.28 5.83
N ASP A 515 10.74 5.40 5.80
CA ASP A 515 9.49 5.61 6.55
C ASP A 515 9.59 5.08 7.99
N ASP A 516 8.45 4.72 8.60
CA ASP A 516 8.36 4.26 9.97
C ASP A 516 9.08 2.92 10.19
N TYR A 517 9.31 2.57 11.46
CA TYR A 517 9.81 1.28 11.92
C TYR A 517 11.21 0.89 11.38
N LEU A 518 12.06 1.87 11.05
CA LEU A 518 13.46 1.64 10.71
C LEU A 518 14.17 0.85 11.82
N GLY A 519 14.69 -0.34 11.50
CA GLY A 519 15.44 -1.19 12.44
C GLY A 519 14.58 -1.74 13.58
N GLU A 520 13.26 -1.92 13.37
CA GLU A 520 12.39 -2.59 14.35
C GLU A 520 12.93 -4.00 14.68
N TYR A 521 13.05 -4.33 15.97
CA TYR A 521 13.59 -5.60 16.47
C TYR A 521 15.02 -5.93 16.00
N MET A 522 15.83 -4.91 15.66
CA MET A 522 17.22 -5.09 15.25
C MET A 522 18.07 -5.68 16.40
N ALA A 523 18.80 -6.75 16.09
CA ALA A 523 19.67 -7.48 17.02
C ALA A 523 21.16 -7.38 16.65
N GLY A 524 21.51 -6.62 15.62
CA GLY A 524 22.90 -6.45 15.17
C GLY A 524 23.00 -5.78 13.80
N GLY A 525 24.22 -5.44 13.39
CA GLY A 525 24.49 -4.82 12.10
C GLY A 525 24.55 -3.29 12.13
N VAL A 526 24.64 -2.69 10.94
CA VAL A 526 24.78 -1.24 10.75
C VAL A 526 23.81 -0.76 9.67
N ILE A 527 23.00 0.24 10.01
CA ILE A 527 22.11 0.95 9.07
C ILE A 527 22.58 2.40 8.97
N VAL A 528 22.68 2.95 7.76
CA VAL A 528 23.04 4.36 7.51
C VAL A 528 22.01 5.01 6.58
N VAL A 529 21.48 6.17 6.96
CA VAL A 529 20.55 6.97 6.16
C VAL A 529 21.16 8.35 5.88
N LEU A 530 21.37 8.66 4.59
CA LEU A 530 22.22 9.78 4.16
C LEU A 530 21.44 11.00 3.66
N GLY A 531 20.29 10.83 2.99
CA GLY A 531 19.57 11.95 2.38
C GLY A 531 20.38 12.77 1.37
N ILE A 532 21.10 12.11 0.47
CA ILE A 532 22.05 12.66 -0.52
C ILE A 532 21.41 13.73 -1.40
N ASP A 533 20.22 13.46 -1.95
CA ASP A 533 19.59 14.40 -2.89
C ASP A 533 19.04 15.64 -2.15
N ALA A 534 18.55 15.46 -0.91
CA ALA A 534 18.19 16.57 -0.04
C ALA A 534 19.42 17.43 0.30
N TYR A 535 20.54 16.79 0.65
CA TYR A 535 21.81 17.44 0.97
C TYR A 535 22.33 18.28 -0.21
N ARG A 536 22.41 17.67 -1.40
CA ARG A 536 22.84 18.36 -2.64
C ARG A 536 21.93 19.52 -3.01
N ALA A 537 20.63 19.39 -2.76
CA ALA A 537 19.66 20.45 -3.03
C ALA A 537 19.60 21.52 -1.92
N GLY A 538 20.35 21.38 -0.83
CA GLY A 538 20.27 22.26 0.35
C GLY A 538 18.88 22.25 0.99
N LYS A 539 18.12 21.16 0.84
CA LYS A 539 16.76 21.03 1.38
C LYS A 539 16.80 20.36 2.76
N ASP A 540 16.09 20.95 3.70
CA ASP A 540 15.81 20.31 4.98
C ASP A 540 14.64 19.35 4.80
N VAL A 541 14.95 18.05 4.74
CA VAL A 541 13.97 16.97 4.56
C VAL A 541 14.18 15.97 5.67
N GLU A 542 13.08 15.57 6.30
CA GLU A 542 13.09 14.52 7.29
C GLU A 542 13.50 13.17 6.67
N LEU A 543 14.56 12.59 7.22
CA LEU A 543 15.17 11.37 6.69
C LEU A 543 14.56 10.07 7.23
N THR A 544 13.71 10.12 8.24
CA THR A 544 13.11 8.93 8.86
C THR A 544 11.69 9.20 9.35
N GLY A 545 10.85 8.17 9.33
CA GLY A 545 9.55 8.18 10.00
C GLY A 545 9.66 7.93 11.52
N ASN A 546 8.58 7.43 12.09
CA ASN A 546 8.42 7.15 13.52
C ASN A 546 8.92 5.75 13.92
N TYR A 547 8.99 5.50 15.23
CA TYR A 547 9.28 4.19 15.84
C TYR A 547 10.65 3.59 15.49
N VAL A 548 11.66 4.44 15.25
CA VAL A 548 13.02 4.02 14.89
C VAL A 548 13.64 3.16 16.01
N GLY A 549 14.17 1.99 15.65
CA GLY A 549 14.81 1.07 16.58
C GLY A 549 13.87 0.43 17.61
N SER A 550 12.55 0.42 17.36
CA SER A 550 11.60 -0.15 18.32
C SER A 550 11.90 -1.63 18.58
N GLY A 551 12.14 -1.99 19.85
CA GLY A 551 12.52 -3.35 20.22
C GLY A 551 13.97 -3.74 19.87
N MET A 552 14.82 -2.78 19.50
CA MET A 552 16.24 -3.00 19.20
C MET A 552 17.02 -3.48 20.43
N VAL A 553 17.75 -4.59 20.28
CA VAL A 553 18.63 -5.18 21.31
C VAL A 553 20.10 -5.19 20.90
N GLY A 554 20.42 -4.92 19.63
CA GLY A 554 21.79 -4.87 19.11
C GLY A 554 21.90 -4.01 17.85
N GLY A 555 23.14 -3.71 17.45
CA GLY A 555 23.43 -2.94 16.22
C GLY A 555 23.57 -1.43 16.41
N ARG A 556 23.69 -0.70 15.29
CA ARG A 556 23.78 0.77 15.25
C ARG A 556 23.03 1.31 14.04
N ILE A 557 22.27 2.39 14.24
CA ILE A 557 21.61 3.15 13.16
C ILE A 557 22.19 4.56 13.15
N PHE A 558 22.66 5.01 12.00
CA PHE A 558 23.21 6.34 11.76
C PHE A 558 22.30 7.10 10.82
N ILE A 559 21.74 8.23 11.27
CA ILE A 559 20.86 9.08 10.44
C ILE A 559 21.51 10.45 10.36
N ARG A 560 21.80 10.93 9.14
CA ARG A 560 22.38 12.28 8.96
C ARG A 560 21.39 13.32 9.49
N GLY A 561 21.90 14.26 10.28
CA GLY A 561 21.08 15.30 10.91
C GLY A 561 20.42 14.86 12.23
N LYS A 562 19.62 15.76 12.78
CA LYS A 562 18.99 15.59 14.09
C LYS A 562 17.62 14.90 13.94
N VAL A 563 17.41 13.82 14.67
CA VAL A 563 16.11 13.15 14.77
C VAL A 563 15.45 13.52 16.10
N ASP A 564 14.17 13.86 16.07
CA ASP A 564 13.41 14.06 17.30
C ASP A 564 13.34 12.73 18.08
N TYR A 565 13.76 12.78 19.34
CA TYR A 565 13.76 11.62 20.22
C TYR A 565 12.36 11.01 20.37
N SER A 566 11.28 11.81 20.22
CA SER A 566 9.90 11.32 20.23
C SER A 566 9.65 10.19 19.22
N LYS A 567 10.40 10.16 18.11
CA LYS A 567 10.32 9.17 17.02
C LYS A 567 11.12 7.90 17.27
N VAL A 568 11.93 7.84 18.33
CA VAL A 568 12.80 6.69 18.63
C VAL A 568 12.11 5.75 19.62
N GLY A 569 11.92 4.49 19.24
CA GLY A 569 11.27 3.45 20.05
C GLY A 569 9.74 3.58 20.21
N LEU A 570 9.14 2.62 20.92
CA LEU A 570 7.69 2.51 21.19
C LEU A 570 7.30 2.98 22.60
N ALA A 571 7.90 4.04 23.11
CA ALA A 571 7.53 4.56 24.43
C ALA A 571 6.21 5.35 24.38
N PRO A 572 5.36 5.29 25.43
CA PRO A 572 4.21 6.17 25.54
C PRO A 572 4.67 7.64 25.53
N SER A 573 3.95 8.49 24.83
CA SER A 573 4.24 9.93 24.79
C SER A 573 3.98 10.56 26.16
N LYS A 574 4.65 11.70 26.44
CA LYS A 574 4.40 12.48 27.67
C LYS A 574 2.91 12.80 27.85
N HIS A 575 2.21 13.06 26.75
CA HIS A 575 0.77 13.34 26.75
C HIS A 575 -0.06 12.09 27.14
N GLU A 576 0.19 10.93 26.54
CA GLU A 576 -0.51 9.68 26.92
C GLU A 576 -0.28 9.33 28.39
N VAL A 577 0.96 9.48 28.88
CA VAL A 577 1.27 9.25 30.29
C VAL A 577 0.50 10.24 31.17
N LYS A 578 0.48 11.53 30.81
CA LYS A 578 -0.26 12.56 31.55
C LYS A 578 -1.76 12.27 31.59
N VAL A 579 -2.38 11.98 30.44
CA VAL A 579 -3.82 11.65 30.34
C VAL A 579 -4.15 10.41 31.16
N LEU A 580 -3.28 9.38 31.13
CA LEU A 580 -3.45 8.20 31.99
C LEU A 580 -3.42 8.58 33.47
N VAL A 581 -2.48 9.42 33.90
CA VAL A 581 -2.39 9.88 35.29
C VAL A 581 -3.61 10.68 35.70
N GLU A 582 -4.05 11.62 34.87
CA GLU A 582 -5.24 12.43 35.12
C GLU A 582 -6.49 11.54 35.24
N ALA A 583 -6.68 10.59 34.32
CA ALA A 583 -7.79 9.64 34.37
C ALA A 583 -7.74 8.75 35.62
N LEU A 584 -6.57 8.25 36.01
CA LEU A 584 -6.43 7.46 37.25
C LEU A 584 -6.74 8.29 38.50
N ARG A 585 -6.38 9.59 38.52
CA ARG A 585 -6.75 10.50 39.61
C ARG A 585 -8.26 10.76 39.64
N GLU A 586 -8.90 10.94 38.49
CA GLU A 586 -10.35 11.13 38.38
C GLU A 586 -11.15 9.89 38.84
N GLU A 587 -10.65 8.69 38.55
CA GLU A 587 -11.22 7.42 39.04
C GLU A 587 -10.93 7.14 40.54
N GLY A 588 -10.19 8.02 41.21
CA GLY A 588 -9.93 7.95 42.65
C GLY A 588 -8.81 6.99 43.09
N TYR A 589 -7.89 6.63 42.20
CA TYR A 589 -6.74 5.80 42.57
C TYR A 589 -5.75 6.55 43.49
N PRO A 590 -5.19 5.90 44.53
CA PRO A 590 -4.18 6.53 45.40
C PRO A 590 -2.89 6.89 44.64
N GLU A 591 -2.25 8.00 45.03
CA GLU A 591 -1.04 8.50 44.35
C GLU A 591 0.12 7.48 44.37
N ASP A 592 0.27 6.69 45.45
CA ASP A 592 1.27 5.61 45.52
C ASP A 592 1.03 4.52 44.47
N THR A 593 -0.24 4.18 44.21
CA THR A 593 -0.62 3.20 43.17
C THR A 593 -0.36 3.76 41.79
N ILE A 594 -0.70 5.04 41.56
CA ILE A 594 -0.42 5.74 40.29
C ILE A 594 1.10 5.76 40.04
N ASN A 595 1.91 6.11 41.04
CA ASN A 595 3.36 6.13 40.94
C ASN A 595 3.96 4.75 40.69
N GLU A 596 3.45 3.70 41.35
CA GLU A 596 3.86 2.32 41.09
C GLU A 596 3.53 1.91 39.64
N TRP A 597 2.32 2.22 39.16
CA TRP A 597 1.87 1.88 37.82
C TRP A 597 2.61 2.67 36.75
N LEU A 598 2.89 3.95 37.00
CA LEU A 598 3.76 4.76 36.15
C LEU A 598 5.15 4.16 36.06
N ASN A 599 5.76 3.82 37.20
CA ASN A 599 7.06 3.16 37.20
C ASN A 599 7.01 1.86 36.41
N ARG A 600 5.96 1.05 36.54
CA ARG A 600 5.76 -0.14 35.71
C ARG A 600 5.61 0.22 34.23
N VAL A 601 4.69 1.08 33.83
CA VAL A 601 4.47 1.50 32.42
C VAL A 601 5.76 2.05 31.79
N LEU A 602 6.57 2.78 32.56
CA LEU A 602 7.85 3.33 32.14
C LEU A 602 8.99 2.28 32.12
N GLN A 603 8.85 1.18 32.89
CA GLN A 603 9.81 0.07 32.97
C GLN A 603 9.40 -1.19 32.17
N VAL A 604 8.14 -1.33 31.74
CA VAL A 604 7.52 -2.57 31.23
C VAL A 604 8.02 -2.96 29.83
N SER A 605 8.89 -2.19 29.19
CA SER A 605 9.59 -2.70 28.02
C SER A 605 10.72 -3.65 28.47
N HIS A 606 10.53 -4.97 28.33
CA HIS A 606 11.61 -5.97 28.45
C HIS A 606 12.87 -5.59 27.63
N VAL A 607 12.70 -4.75 26.61
CA VAL A 607 13.75 -4.07 25.85
C VAL A 607 13.67 -2.56 26.11
N PRO A 608 14.69 -1.93 26.73
CA PRO A 608 14.66 -0.49 27.01
C PRO A 608 14.58 0.34 25.72
N ARG A 609 13.95 1.52 25.80
CA ARG A 609 13.88 2.47 24.67
C ARG A 609 15.29 2.76 24.12
N PRO A 610 15.52 2.76 22.79
CA PRO A 610 16.82 3.02 22.23
C PRO A 610 17.37 4.39 22.63
N MET A 611 18.69 4.47 22.83
CA MET A 611 19.39 5.73 23.03
C MET A 611 19.59 6.42 21.69
N ALA A 612 19.49 7.75 21.64
CA ALA A 612 19.81 8.55 20.46
C ALA A 612 20.75 9.70 20.84
N ASN A 613 21.91 9.78 20.19
CA ASN A 613 22.89 10.84 20.44
C ASN A 613 23.17 11.60 19.15
N TYR A 614 22.92 12.91 19.14
CA TYR A 614 23.24 13.77 18.00
C TYR A 614 24.66 14.34 18.13
N ARG A 615 25.61 13.87 17.30
CA ARG A 615 27.03 14.26 17.34
C ARG A 615 27.75 13.93 16.03
N GLU A 616 28.99 14.38 15.92
CA GLU A 616 29.93 13.93 14.87
C GLU A 616 30.31 12.46 15.10
N LEU A 617 30.68 11.77 14.01
CA LEU A 617 31.18 10.39 14.06
C LEU A 617 32.52 10.34 14.80
N THR A 618 32.75 9.28 15.58
CA THR A 618 34.07 9.06 16.20
C THR A 618 35.07 8.54 15.17
N GLU A 619 36.37 8.64 15.45
CA GLU A 619 37.42 8.10 14.56
C GLU A 619 37.21 6.61 14.23
N ASP A 620 36.77 5.81 15.21
CA ASP A 620 36.48 4.39 15.00
C ASP A 620 35.24 4.17 14.13
N GLU A 621 34.19 4.99 14.30
CA GLU A 621 33.00 4.94 13.44
C GLU A 621 33.34 5.38 12.01
N VAL A 622 34.20 6.38 11.83
CA VAL A 622 34.71 6.79 10.50
C VAL A 622 35.54 5.67 9.87
N ARG A 623 36.45 5.04 10.64
CA ARG A 623 37.29 3.94 10.17
C ARG A 623 36.45 2.74 9.70
N GLU A 624 35.33 2.48 10.36
CA GLU A 624 34.38 1.43 9.98
C GLU A 624 33.53 1.81 8.76
N LEU A 625 32.92 2.99 8.76
CA LEU A 625 31.93 3.39 7.77
C LEU A 625 32.56 3.81 6.44
N LYS A 626 33.71 4.50 6.45
CA LYS A 626 34.31 5.07 5.23
C LYS A 626 34.54 4.04 4.12
N PRO A 627 35.12 2.84 4.37
CA PRO A 627 35.29 1.83 3.31
C PRO A 627 33.96 1.33 2.74
N VAL A 628 32.92 1.22 3.57
CA VAL A 628 31.58 0.78 3.13
C VAL A 628 30.88 1.87 2.32
N LEU A 629 31.01 3.13 2.73
CA LEU A 629 30.46 4.28 2.01
C LEU A 629 31.17 4.54 0.67
N MET A 630 32.48 4.30 0.59
CA MET A 630 33.22 4.36 -0.68
C MET A 630 32.83 3.21 -1.63
N ASP A 631 32.56 2.01 -1.11
CA ASP A 631 32.00 0.91 -1.91
C ASP A 631 30.58 1.24 -2.41
N TYR A 632 29.74 1.81 -1.54
CA TYR A 632 28.42 2.33 -1.90
C TYR A 632 28.49 3.38 -3.02
N ALA A 633 29.43 4.33 -2.91
CA ALA A 633 29.60 5.39 -3.90
C ALA A 633 30.00 4.84 -5.28
N ARG A 634 30.98 3.92 -5.31
CA ARG A 634 31.44 3.30 -6.56
C ARG A 634 30.35 2.49 -7.26
N GLU A 635 29.61 1.66 -6.54
CA GLU A 635 28.54 0.85 -7.14
C GLU A 635 27.40 1.71 -7.71
N LEU A 636 27.11 2.86 -7.09
CA LEU A 636 26.00 3.73 -7.49
C LEU A 636 26.42 4.92 -8.34
N ASN A 637 27.69 5.00 -8.74
CA ASN A 637 28.27 6.14 -9.48
C ASN A 637 28.01 7.49 -8.79
N ILE A 638 28.27 7.54 -7.49
CA ILE A 638 28.24 8.76 -6.68
C ILE A 638 29.68 9.27 -6.56
N ASP A 639 29.86 10.59 -6.64
CA ASP A 639 31.15 11.24 -6.43
C ASP A 639 31.71 10.88 -5.05
N GLU A 640 32.93 10.33 -5.01
CA GLU A 640 33.59 9.92 -3.77
C GLU A 640 33.91 11.12 -2.86
N ASN A 641 34.10 12.33 -3.41
CA ASN A 641 34.30 13.53 -2.59
C ASN A 641 33.09 13.84 -1.72
N LEU A 642 31.88 13.52 -2.20
CA LEU A 642 30.66 13.67 -1.42
C LEU A 642 30.66 12.76 -0.18
N ILE A 643 31.33 11.60 -0.23
CA ILE A 643 31.42 10.72 0.93
C ILE A 643 32.25 11.38 2.03
N ASP A 644 33.32 12.09 1.68
CA ASP A 644 34.12 12.83 2.65
C ASP A 644 33.31 13.97 3.27
N ASP A 645 32.52 14.70 2.48
CA ASP A 645 31.60 15.73 2.99
C ASP A 645 30.58 15.12 3.95
N LEU A 646 29.92 14.02 3.56
CA LEU A 646 28.90 13.36 4.37
C LEU A 646 29.47 12.78 5.67
N ILE A 647 30.72 12.31 5.69
CA ILE A 647 31.39 11.82 6.90
C ILE A 647 31.62 12.97 7.90
N GLY A 648 31.87 14.19 7.41
CA GLY A 648 32.04 15.38 8.23
C GLY A 648 30.75 15.92 8.87
N GLU A 649 29.59 15.44 8.42
CA GLU A 649 28.29 15.85 8.94
C GLU A 649 28.00 15.29 10.34
N LYS A 650 27.02 15.89 11.02
CA LYS A 650 26.50 15.36 12.29
C LYS A 650 25.43 14.32 12.04
N TYR A 651 25.42 13.30 12.88
CA TYR A 651 24.49 12.18 12.82
C TYR A 651 23.73 12.06 14.14
N THR A 652 22.49 11.60 14.05
CA THR A 652 21.83 10.95 15.19
C THR A 652 22.22 9.47 15.17
N ILE A 653 22.99 9.05 16.18
CA ILE A 653 23.41 7.66 16.38
C ILE A 653 22.46 6.99 17.35
N ILE A 654 21.73 5.98 16.87
CA ILE A 654 20.79 5.20 17.66
C ILE A 654 21.41 3.85 18.03
N LYS A 655 21.33 3.51 19.32
CA LYS A 655 21.88 2.29 19.93
C LYS A 655 20.85 1.64 20.85
N PRO A 656 20.98 0.32 21.17
CA PRO A 656 20.09 -0.34 22.10
C PRO A 656 20.04 0.39 23.45
N GLY A 657 18.87 0.41 24.06
CA GLY A 657 18.71 1.00 25.38
C GLY A 657 19.38 0.15 26.47
N ILE A 658 19.81 0.80 27.56
CA ILE A 658 20.44 0.13 28.71
C ILE A 658 19.40 -0.06 29.82
N LYS A 659 19.26 -1.29 30.32
CA LYS A 659 18.31 -1.60 31.41
C LYS A 659 18.69 -0.81 32.66
N GLY A 660 17.71 -0.12 33.27
CA GLY A 660 17.90 0.65 34.49
C GLY A 660 18.44 2.08 34.30
N VAL A 661 18.74 2.51 33.07
CA VAL A 661 19.11 3.91 32.79
C VAL A 661 17.88 4.66 32.30
N LEU A 662 17.43 5.66 33.07
CA LEU A 662 16.35 6.56 32.66
C LEU A 662 16.76 7.27 31.36
N THR A 663 15.96 7.10 30.31
CA THR A 663 16.29 7.68 29.01
C THR A 663 16.20 9.22 29.04
N GLN A 664 17.07 9.88 28.26
CA GLN A 664 17.31 11.34 28.32
C GLN A 664 16.03 12.21 28.16
N GLY A 665 14.95 11.68 27.58
CA GLY A 665 13.67 12.39 27.40
C GLY A 665 12.69 12.37 28.59
N TYR A 666 12.97 11.58 29.66
CA TYR A 666 12.09 11.46 30.83
C TYR A 666 12.50 12.33 32.02
N LYS A 667 13.54 13.17 31.89
CA LYS A 667 13.84 14.18 32.91
C LYS A 667 12.77 15.29 32.82
N GLY A 668 12.00 15.47 33.89
CA GLY A 668 10.93 16.49 33.99
C GLY A 668 9.53 15.99 34.34
N PHE A 669 9.40 14.81 34.97
CA PHE A 669 8.18 14.41 35.69
C PHE A 669 8.25 14.75 37.19
N GLU A 670 9.37 15.31 37.66
CA GLU A 670 9.50 15.86 39.02
C GLU A 670 8.56 17.05 39.24
#